data_AF-A0A2R6QDX7-F1
#
_entry.id   AF-A0A2R6QDX7-F1
#
_cell.length_a   1.000
_cell.length_b   1.000
_cell.length_c   1.000
_cell.angle_alpha   90.00
_cell.angle_beta   90.00
_cell.angle_gamma   90.00
#
_symmetry.space_group_name_H-M   'P 1'
#
loop_
_entity.id
_entity.type
_entity.pdbx_description
1 polymer ?
#
loop_
_entity_poly.entity_id
_entity_poly.type
_entity_poly.pdbx_seq_one_letter_code
_entity_poly.pdbx_strand_id
1 'polypeptide(L)'
;MISPLKLVLMSATLRVEDFVSGTRIFRNPPPVIEVPTRQYPVTIHFSKRTEIVDYIGQAYKKVLSIHQRLPTGGILVFVTGQREVEYLCRMLRKASKELVEKSSNRNMEKEVSKASTGNAIEEYDMNEVNEAFEMHGNSHHDQTDRFSSYDEDLGDFDDNESDFSDDLGTDSDLEGMDDVDFLNEETETDNDLSEVFGEGSLVSLKAAFEVLAGKTTSNPRSDEKQIVPSSPKGCSNQSIPCVEEKRDGANGLCAGAMCVLPLYAMLPASAQLRVFEETKEGERLVVVATNVAETSLTIPGIKYVVDTGREKVKNYNSSNGMETYEIQWISKASSAQRAGRAGRTGPGHCYRLYSSAVFNNIFLDFSSAEISKIPVDGVVLLMKSIGVHKVSNFPFPTPPEATALSEAERCLSTLEALDTNGRLTPLGMAMAQYPMSPRHSRMLLTVVQIMRKVKTYTRANLVLGYTVAAAASLSLSNPFIMQFEGSHTDINVLKKDEESDSGDSKKAKDKEEKLRRKNLKESAKQSRTKFSNPSSDVLTIAYALQCFELSGNPVDFCNEHALHVKTMEEMSKLRKQLLQLVFNQSFNGRQEEFSWTHGTLEDVERAWRVSSDKHCLLLNEEELLGQAICAGWADRVAKRIKGVTSSGGDRKVNAVRYQACMVKETVFLHRWSSVSRSAPEFLVYSELLYTKRPYIHGATSVKSDWLVKYAKSLCTFSAPLEDPKPYYDSLTDQVFDWVVPTFGPHLWRLPLHGAPILDDVHRVAVFAFSLLEGHVLPCLKSVRKFMAASPASILRPEASGQRRVGNLLNKLKTRSRVIDSCAMLREAWNENPIELHSEVRNWFQEGFLDQFEDLWAKMQQEVLLDPKERKSKRGELSVFPRSFVLLSHCLHMMPRQMAGPGTENANVKDIWVPGSARNPETCILKDQEARYRQRYLDLMLNMEV
;
A
#
# COMPACT_ATOMS: atom_id res chain seq x y z
N MET A 1 26.99 -0.38 37.55
CA MET A 1 27.35 1.02 37.22
C MET A 1 26.69 1.35 35.90
N ILE A 2 25.93 2.44 35.80
CA ILE A 2 25.39 2.90 34.53
C ILE A 2 26.48 3.77 33.89
N SER A 3 27.06 3.31 32.80
CA SER A 3 28.03 4.09 32.02
C SER A 3 27.34 5.35 31.47
N PRO A 4 27.95 6.54 31.57
CA PRO A 4 27.34 7.76 31.04
C PRO A 4 27.24 7.69 29.51
N LEU A 5 26.00 7.75 28.99
CA LEU A 5 25.75 7.86 27.55
C LEU A 5 26.07 9.28 27.08
N LYS A 6 26.97 9.42 26.11
CA LYS A 6 27.27 10.70 25.45
C LYS A 6 26.41 10.83 24.19
N LEU A 7 25.64 11.91 24.07
CA LEU A 7 24.83 12.24 22.91
C LEU A 7 25.46 13.40 22.14
N VAL A 8 25.66 13.23 20.84
CA VAL A 8 26.12 14.29 19.93
C VAL A 8 25.04 14.54 18.88
N LEU A 9 24.55 15.77 18.79
CA LEU A 9 23.59 16.20 17.77
C LEU A 9 24.34 16.92 16.65
N MET A 10 24.32 16.35 15.44
CA MET A 10 24.95 16.95 14.26
C MET A 10 23.87 17.52 13.36
N SER A 11 23.93 18.83 13.07
CA SER A 11 23.01 19.50 12.14
C SER A 11 23.78 20.09 10.97
N ALA A 12 23.29 19.86 9.75
CA ALA A 12 23.84 20.48 8.54
C ALA A 12 23.40 21.96 8.39
N THR A 13 22.38 22.40 9.14
CA THR A 13 21.89 23.78 9.15
C THR A 13 22.16 24.45 10.49
N LEU A 14 22.27 25.78 10.51
CA LEU A 14 22.51 26.56 11.74
C LEU A 14 21.29 26.63 12.68
N ARG A 15 20.16 25.97 12.35
CA ARG A 15 18.97 25.95 13.22
C ARG A 15 19.16 24.96 14.37
N VAL A 16 19.73 25.45 15.46
CA VAL A 16 19.87 24.70 16.73
C VAL A 16 18.93 25.22 17.82
N GLU A 17 18.19 26.28 17.53
CA GLU A 17 17.30 26.98 18.47
C GLU A 17 16.28 26.05 19.11
N ASP A 18 15.70 25.10 18.37
CA ASP A 18 14.72 24.14 18.93
C ASP A 18 15.34 23.24 20.03
N PHE A 19 16.68 23.10 20.06
CA PHE A 19 17.42 22.29 21.03
C PHE A 19 18.11 23.12 22.13
N VAL A 20 18.47 24.37 21.81
CA VAL A 20 19.21 25.26 22.69
C VAL A 20 18.28 26.22 23.44
N SER A 21 17.17 26.61 22.80
CA SER A 21 16.20 27.55 23.33
C SER A 21 15.16 26.80 24.16
N GLY A 22 15.15 27.08 25.46
CA GLY A 22 14.19 26.54 26.41
C GLY A 22 14.72 25.38 27.24
N THR A 23 14.19 25.26 28.45
CA THR A 23 14.60 24.25 29.45
C THR A 23 13.80 22.95 29.34
N ARG A 24 13.03 22.78 28.24
CA ARG A 24 12.10 21.65 28.08
C ARG A 24 12.81 20.33 27.72
N ILE A 25 13.69 20.34 26.73
CA ILE A 25 14.41 19.15 26.25
C ILE A 25 15.64 18.90 27.11
N PHE A 26 16.48 19.93 27.23
CA PHE A 26 17.67 19.89 28.06
C PHE A 26 17.53 20.93 29.17
N ARG A 27 17.72 20.51 30.42
CA ARG A 27 17.70 21.42 31.58
C ARG A 27 18.77 22.50 31.46
N ASN A 28 19.94 22.12 30.96
CA ASN A 28 21.03 23.00 30.63
C ASN A 28 21.22 22.97 29.11
N PRO A 29 21.33 24.13 28.43
CA PRO A 29 21.50 24.16 26.99
C PRO A 29 22.80 23.43 26.59
N PRO A 30 22.77 22.55 25.58
CA PRO A 30 23.96 21.85 25.13
C PRO A 30 24.95 22.84 24.49
N PRO A 31 26.27 22.62 24.65
CA PRO A 31 27.27 23.46 23.99
C PRO A 31 27.18 23.31 22.47
N VAL A 32 27.15 24.44 21.75
CA VAL A 32 27.11 24.48 20.29
C VAL A 32 28.53 24.67 19.75
N ILE A 33 28.92 23.83 18.80
CA ILE A 33 30.20 23.93 18.11
C ILE A 33 29.91 24.20 16.63
N GLU A 34 30.30 25.37 16.15
CA GLU A 34 30.21 25.71 14.72
C GLU A 34 31.46 25.21 13.99
N VAL A 35 31.25 24.29 13.03
CA VAL A 35 32.33 23.79 12.17
C VAL A 35 32.25 24.52 10.83
N PRO A 36 33.19 25.43 10.51
CA PRO A 36 33.17 26.15 9.25
C PRO A 36 33.34 25.18 8.08
N THR A 37 32.51 25.33 7.04
CA THR A 37 32.61 24.49 5.84
C THR A 37 33.48 25.18 4.78
N ARG A 38 34.35 24.42 4.12
CA ARG A 38 35.08 24.87 2.92
C ARG A 38 34.13 24.79 1.72
N GLN A 39 33.26 25.78 1.56
CA GLN A 39 32.45 25.94 0.35
C GLN A 39 33.08 27.00 -0.54
N TYR A 40 33.10 26.76 -1.84
CA TYR A 40 33.44 27.80 -2.79
C TYR A 40 32.30 28.83 -2.84
N PRO A 41 32.60 30.11 -3.10
CA PRO A 41 31.58 31.15 -3.13
C PRO A 41 30.55 30.87 -4.24
N VAL A 42 29.27 31.07 -3.92
CA VAL A 42 28.15 30.98 -4.86
C VAL A 42 27.55 32.36 -5.03
N THR A 43 27.56 32.88 -6.26
CA THR A 43 26.91 34.17 -6.59
C THR A 43 25.42 33.95 -6.78
N ILE A 44 24.59 34.69 -6.04
CA ILE A 44 23.12 34.59 -6.11
C ILE A 44 22.55 35.67 -7.02
N HIS A 45 21.74 35.26 -7.99
CA HIS A 45 21.02 36.12 -8.91
C HIS A 45 19.52 35.95 -8.70
N PHE A 46 18.79 37.05 -8.53
CA PHE A 46 17.32 37.06 -8.44
C PHE A 46 16.71 37.59 -9.74
N SER A 47 15.66 36.94 -10.22
CA SER A 47 14.84 37.49 -11.31
C SER A 47 14.13 38.78 -10.87
N LYS A 48 14.13 39.80 -11.73
CA LYS A 48 13.40 41.07 -11.47
C LYS A 48 11.89 40.85 -11.28
N ARG A 49 11.30 39.91 -12.03
CA ARG A 49 9.88 39.53 -11.95
C ARG A 49 9.75 38.06 -11.57
N THR A 50 8.73 37.72 -10.80
CA THR A 50 8.43 36.34 -10.41
C THR A 50 7.26 35.84 -11.23
N GLU A 51 7.52 34.85 -12.09
CA GLU A 51 6.46 34.19 -12.85
C GLU A 51 5.79 33.14 -11.95
N ILE A 52 4.50 33.33 -11.67
CA ILE A 52 3.75 32.46 -10.75
C ILE A 52 3.29 31.20 -11.48
N VAL A 53 2.96 31.37 -12.76
CA VAL A 53 2.23 30.40 -13.56
C VAL A 53 3.22 29.53 -14.34
N ASP A 54 4.05 30.12 -15.20
CA ASP A 54 5.01 29.39 -16.07
C ASP A 54 6.46 29.40 -15.60
N TYR A 55 6.73 28.88 -14.40
CA TYR A 55 8.10 28.75 -13.91
C TYR A 55 8.93 27.72 -14.70
N ILE A 56 8.31 26.76 -15.38
CA ILE A 56 9.00 25.76 -16.22
C ILE A 56 9.50 26.40 -17.53
N GLY A 57 8.70 27.21 -18.20
CA GLY A 57 9.12 27.96 -19.37
C GLY A 57 10.22 28.97 -19.04
N GLN A 58 10.18 29.59 -17.86
CA GLN A 58 11.27 30.45 -17.38
C GLN A 58 12.55 29.66 -17.11
N ALA A 59 12.45 28.47 -16.51
CA ALA A 59 13.59 27.58 -16.31
C ALA A 59 14.23 27.20 -17.65
N TYR A 60 13.42 26.80 -18.65
CA TYR A 60 13.89 26.51 -20.00
C TYR A 60 14.65 27.67 -20.64
N LYS A 61 14.07 28.88 -20.62
CA LYS A 61 14.73 30.09 -21.15
C LYS A 61 16.04 30.39 -20.44
N LYS A 62 16.07 30.23 -19.11
CA LYS A 62 17.27 30.50 -18.31
C LYS A 62 18.38 29.49 -18.60
N VAL A 63 18.05 28.21 -18.73
CA VAL A 63 19.00 27.15 -19.12
C VAL A 63 19.63 27.46 -20.48
N LEU A 64 18.83 27.81 -21.49
CA LEU A 64 19.36 28.15 -22.82
C LEU A 64 20.24 29.40 -22.78
N SER A 65 19.85 30.43 -22.02
CA SER A 65 20.66 31.63 -21.85
C SER A 65 22.02 31.32 -21.20
N ILE A 66 22.04 30.49 -20.16
CA ILE A 66 23.28 30.05 -19.50
C ILE A 66 24.14 29.25 -20.48
N HIS A 67 23.51 28.33 -21.23
CA HIS A 67 24.19 27.49 -22.22
C HIS A 67 24.88 28.32 -23.32
N GLN A 68 24.19 29.35 -23.82
CA GLN A 68 24.66 30.16 -24.95
C GLN A 68 25.67 31.25 -24.55
N ARG A 69 25.53 31.84 -23.35
CA ARG A 69 26.26 33.07 -22.99
C ARG A 69 27.34 32.87 -21.93
N LEU A 70 27.25 31.83 -21.11
CA LEU A 70 28.14 31.67 -19.96
C LEU A 70 29.22 30.60 -20.19
N PRO A 71 30.37 30.69 -19.50
CA PRO A 71 31.46 29.72 -19.59
C PRO A 71 31.02 28.28 -19.29
N THR A 72 31.86 27.32 -19.67
CA THR A 72 31.61 25.89 -19.43
C THR A 72 31.39 25.57 -17.94
N GLY A 73 30.56 24.55 -17.71
CA GLY A 73 30.14 24.09 -16.38
C GLY A 73 28.74 23.47 -16.44
N GLY A 74 28.51 22.45 -15.61
CA GLY A 74 27.22 21.76 -15.55
C GLY A 74 26.11 22.66 -15.01
N ILE A 75 24.89 22.44 -15.52
CA ILE A 75 23.68 23.15 -15.12
C ILE A 75 22.77 22.19 -14.35
N LEU A 76 22.39 22.54 -13.12
CA LEU A 76 21.40 21.82 -12.32
C LEU A 76 20.12 22.65 -12.22
N VAL A 77 18.98 22.07 -12.57
CA VAL A 77 17.68 22.74 -12.58
C VAL A 77 16.75 22.05 -11.59
N PHE A 78 16.17 22.79 -10.65
CA PHE A 78 15.18 22.27 -9.70
C PHE A 78 13.75 22.49 -10.20
N VAL A 79 12.97 21.42 -10.27
CA VAL A 79 11.52 21.42 -10.58
C VAL A 79 10.77 20.54 -9.57
N THR A 80 9.43 20.53 -9.59
CA THR A 80 8.64 20.00 -8.47
C THR A 80 8.36 18.50 -8.55
N GLY A 81 8.29 17.92 -9.74
CA GLY A 81 7.89 16.52 -9.91
C GLY A 81 8.34 15.88 -11.22
N GLN A 82 8.15 14.55 -11.30
CA GLN A 82 8.59 13.73 -12.45
C GLN A 82 8.09 14.25 -13.80
N ARG A 83 6.80 14.59 -13.91
CA ARG A 83 6.20 15.08 -15.16
C ARG A 83 6.90 16.34 -15.67
N GLU A 84 7.25 17.26 -14.77
CA GLU A 84 7.97 18.49 -15.10
C GLU A 84 9.41 18.20 -15.51
N VAL A 85 10.09 17.28 -14.81
CA VAL A 85 11.45 16.83 -15.14
C VAL A 85 11.49 16.29 -16.57
N GLU A 86 10.62 15.33 -16.90
CA GLU A 86 10.61 14.70 -18.22
C GLU A 86 10.20 15.68 -19.32
N TYR A 87 9.23 16.56 -19.03
CA TYR A 87 8.82 17.60 -19.97
C TYR A 87 9.97 18.54 -20.31
N LEU A 88 10.65 19.10 -19.30
CA LEU A 88 11.76 20.02 -19.51
C LEU A 88 12.95 19.33 -20.17
N CYS A 89 13.27 18.09 -19.78
CA CYS A 89 14.28 17.28 -20.44
C CYS A 89 14.02 17.13 -21.95
N ARG A 90 12.77 16.83 -22.34
CA ARG A 90 12.39 16.69 -23.74
C ARG A 90 12.50 18.01 -24.51
N MET A 91 12.09 19.14 -23.92
CA MET A 91 12.25 20.45 -24.54
C MET A 91 13.71 20.81 -24.76
N LEU A 92 14.57 20.56 -23.76
CA LEU A 92 16.00 20.84 -23.83
C LEU A 92 16.72 19.94 -24.83
N ARG A 93 16.39 18.65 -24.90
CA ARG A 93 16.94 17.73 -25.92
C ARG A 93 16.57 18.18 -27.33
N LYS A 94 15.32 18.62 -27.54
CA LYS A 94 14.90 19.16 -28.84
C LYS A 94 15.69 20.43 -29.19
N ALA A 95 15.82 21.36 -28.25
CA ALA A 95 16.61 22.58 -28.44
C ALA A 95 18.09 22.28 -28.72
N SER A 96 18.66 21.27 -28.06
CA SER A 96 20.04 20.83 -28.31
C SER A 96 20.24 20.36 -29.75
N LYS A 97 19.31 19.56 -30.30
CA LYS A 97 19.39 19.09 -31.69
C LYS A 97 19.35 20.26 -32.67
N GLU A 98 18.39 21.19 -32.47
CA GLU A 98 18.27 22.38 -33.31
C GLU A 98 19.51 23.29 -33.25
N LEU A 99 20.20 23.36 -32.11
CA LEU A 99 21.45 24.12 -31.96
C LEU A 99 22.62 23.46 -32.70
N VAL A 100 22.71 22.13 -32.65
CA VAL A 100 23.74 21.36 -33.36
C VAL A 100 23.54 21.47 -34.88
N GLU A 101 22.31 21.31 -35.37
CA GLU A 101 21.95 21.45 -36.80
C GLU A 101 22.24 22.86 -37.33
N LYS A 102 21.96 23.91 -36.54
CA LYS A 102 22.30 25.30 -36.91
C LYS A 102 23.80 25.54 -36.94
N SER A 103 24.57 24.82 -36.13
CA SER A 103 26.03 24.95 -36.07
C SER A 103 26.70 24.22 -37.23
N SER A 104 26.19 23.06 -37.65
CA SER A 104 26.66 22.35 -38.86
C SER A 104 26.38 23.14 -40.13
N ASN A 105 25.19 23.76 -40.26
CA ASN A 105 24.85 24.56 -41.44
C ASN A 105 25.67 25.87 -41.53
N ARG A 106 25.96 26.54 -40.41
CA ARG A 106 26.83 27.73 -40.41
C ARG A 106 28.28 27.42 -40.75
N ASN A 107 28.76 26.21 -40.46
CA ASN A 107 30.11 25.79 -40.85
C ASN A 107 30.20 25.53 -42.36
N MET A 108 29.13 25.10 -43.02
CA MET A 108 29.05 25.03 -44.49
C MET A 108 29.03 26.41 -45.16
N GLU A 109 28.36 27.40 -44.59
CA GLU A 109 28.32 28.77 -45.15
C GLU A 109 29.61 29.58 -44.87
N LYS A 110 30.33 29.28 -43.79
CA LYS A 110 31.61 29.94 -43.44
C LYS A 110 32.82 29.49 -44.28
N GLU A 111 32.73 28.37 -45.00
CA GLU A 111 33.79 28.01 -45.96
C GLU A 111 33.74 28.80 -47.28
N VAL A 112 32.65 29.56 -47.52
CA VAL A 112 32.51 30.38 -48.75
C VAL A 112 32.87 31.86 -48.52
N SER A 113 33.08 32.29 -47.27
CA SER A 113 33.30 33.71 -46.94
C SER A 113 34.39 33.93 -45.87
N LYS A 114 35.64 33.66 -46.25
CA LYS A 114 36.83 34.19 -45.54
C LYS A 114 37.50 35.28 -46.38
N ALA A 115 37.08 36.53 -46.17
CA ALA A 115 37.93 37.70 -46.37
C ALA A 115 37.46 38.89 -45.51
N SER A 116 38.40 39.39 -44.70
CA SER A 116 38.45 40.72 -44.08
C SER A 116 37.60 41.02 -42.84
N THR A 117 38.30 41.09 -41.70
CA THR A 117 38.57 42.31 -40.89
C THR A 117 38.35 42.04 -39.40
N GLY A 118 39.40 42.27 -38.62
CA GLY A 118 39.40 42.10 -37.16
C GLY A 118 38.67 43.23 -36.44
N ASN A 119 38.24 42.97 -35.21
CA ASN A 119 37.87 43.99 -34.25
C ASN A 119 38.10 43.53 -32.80
N ALA A 120 38.32 44.54 -31.96
CA ALA A 120 38.80 44.49 -30.59
C ALA A 120 37.87 43.80 -29.59
N ILE A 121 38.47 43.30 -28.51
CA ILE A 121 37.82 42.61 -27.39
C ILE A 121 37.28 43.67 -26.42
N GLU A 122 35.95 43.76 -26.29
CA GLU A 122 35.29 44.44 -25.18
C GLU A 122 35.06 43.44 -24.02
N GLU A 123 35.31 43.94 -22.81
CA GLU A 123 35.18 43.24 -21.54
C GLU A 123 33.68 43.10 -21.19
N TYR A 124 33.20 41.87 -20.96
CA TYR A 124 31.77 41.58 -20.78
C TYR A 124 31.21 42.14 -19.47
N ASP A 125 30.24 43.07 -19.55
CA ASP A 125 29.43 43.54 -18.42
C ASP A 125 28.29 42.55 -18.10
N MET A 126 28.26 42.05 -16.87
CA MET A 126 27.26 41.11 -16.37
C MET A 126 25.85 41.73 -16.20
N ASN A 127 25.72 43.07 -16.28
CA ASN A 127 24.44 43.76 -16.18
C ASN A 127 23.59 43.64 -17.46
N GLU A 128 24.21 43.47 -18.63
CA GLU A 128 23.50 43.39 -19.93
C GLU A 128 22.67 42.11 -20.10
N VAL A 129 23.07 41.01 -19.43
CA VAL A 129 22.31 39.75 -19.44
C VAL A 129 20.96 39.89 -18.71
N ASN A 130 20.88 40.82 -17.75
CA ASN A 130 19.65 41.16 -17.03
C ASN A 130 18.78 42.22 -17.75
N GLU A 131 19.33 42.95 -18.74
CA GLU A 131 18.63 43.98 -19.51
C GLU A 131 18.19 43.52 -20.91
N ALA A 132 18.83 42.50 -21.49
CA ALA A 132 18.45 41.91 -22.79
C ALA A 132 17.09 41.15 -22.80
N PHE A 133 16.19 41.42 -21.86
CA PHE A 133 14.87 40.78 -21.70
C PHE A 133 13.68 41.71 -21.99
N GLU A 134 13.92 42.92 -22.46
CA GLU A 134 12.87 43.84 -22.90
C GLU A 134 12.78 43.85 -24.43
N MET A 135 11.98 42.94 -25.03
CA MET A 135 11.01 43.26 -26.09
C MET A 135 10.32 42.02 -26.73
N HIS A 136 9.02 42.23 -26.98
CA HIS A 136 8.05 41.50 -27.83
C HIS A 136 7.70 40.06 -27.45
N GLY A 137 6.68 39.98 -26.59
CA GLY A 137 5.86 38.79 -26.42
C GLY A 137 5.19 38.41 -27.74
N ASN A 138 5.45 37.17 -28.17
CA ASN A 138 4.61 36.48 -29.12
C ASN A 138 4.40 35.03 -28.66
N SER A 139 3.12 34.68 -28.50
CA SER A 139 2.47 33.35 -28.51
C SER A 139 3.09 32.18 -27.72
N HIS A 140 2.48 31.87 -26.58
CA HIS A 140 1.73 30.62 -26.30
C HIS A 140 1.32 30.64 -24.81
N HIS A 141 0.20 31.30 -24.52
CA HIS A 141 -0.50 31.11 -23.25
C HIS A 141 -1.12 29.70 -23.24
N ASP A 142 -1.23 29.07 -22.06
CA ASP A 142 -1.79 27.72 -21.76
C ASP A 142 -0.82 26.53 -21.70
N GLN A 143 0.13 26.51 -20.75
CA GLN A 143 0.90 25.27 -20.49
C GLN A 143 1.02 24.84 -19.03
N THR A 144 0.57 25.63 -18.08
CA THR A 144 0.87 25.44 -16.64
C THR A 144 -0.30 24.84 -15.88
N ASP A 145 -1.53 25.17 -16.29
CA ASP A 145 -2.73 24.41 -15.89
C ASP A 145 -2.71 22.96 -16.38
N ARG A 146 -1.80 22.62 -17.31
CA ARG A 146 -1.58 21.24 -17.77
C ARG A 146 -1.03 20.32 -16.68
N PHE A 147 -0.33 20.85 -15.68
CA PHE A 147 0.28 20.06 -14.62
C PHE A 147 -0.51 20.14 -13.29
N SER A 148 -1.44 21.10 -13.17
CA SER A 148 -2.34 21.25 -12.01
C SER A 148 -3.61 20.39 -12.12
N SER A 149 -4.01 19.98 -13.33
CA SER A 149 -5.19 19.14 -13.52
C SER A 149 -4.85 17.64 -13.57
N TYR A 150 -5.33 16.91 -12.57
CA TYR A 150 -5.76 15.53 -12.80
C TYR A 150 -7.03 15.61 -13.65
N ASP A 151 -6.88 15.68 -14.98
CA ASP A 151 -8.01 15.60 -15.90
C ASP A 151 -8.38 14.14 -16.15
N GLU A 152 -9.63 13.80 -15.78
CA GLU A 152 -10.27 12.52 -16.04
C GLU A 152 -10.61 12.32 -17.52
N ASP A 153 -10.79 11.04 -17.87
CA ASP A 153 -11.57 10.50 -18.99
C ASP A 153 -12.70 11.45 -19.44
N LEU A 154 -12.48 12.16 -20.55
CA LEU A 154 -13.57 12.39 -21.47
C LEU A 154 -13.89 11.04 -22.10
N GLY A 155 -15.04 10.49 -21.71
CA GLY A 155 -15.57 9.24 -22.25
C GLY A 155 -15.65 9.31 -23.77
N ASP A 156 -15.14 8.28 -24.42
CA ASP A 156 -15.56 7.93 -25.76
C ASP A 156 -16.43 6.69 -25.64
N PHE A 157 -17.61 6.80 -26.23
CA PHE A 157 -18.70 5.84 -26.20
C PHE A 157 -18.30 4.55 -26.94
N ASP A 158 -18.73 3.42 -26.41
CA ASP A 158 -19.55 2.55 -27.24
C ASP A 158 -20.62 1.89 -26.36
N ASP A 159 -21.86 2.30 -26.59
CA ASP A 159 -23.06 1.75 -25.99
C ASP A 159 -23.46 0.51 -26.78
N ASN A 160 -23.28 -0.66 -26.18
CA ASN A 160 -24.23 -1.77 -26.26
C ASN A 160 -23.67 -2.91 -25.42
N GLU A 161 -24.41 -3.33 -24.40
CA GLU A 161 -24.86 -4.71 -24.23
C GLU A 161 -25.73 -4.77 -22.98
N SER A 162 -26.98 -5.12 -23.23
CA SER A 162 -28.05 -5.37 -22.28
C SER A 162 -27.77 -6.61 -21.42
N ASP A 163 -28.17 -6.55 -20.15
CA ASP A 163 -28.28 -7.65 -19.18
C ASP A 163 -28.71 -8.98 -19.81
N PHE A 164 -28.14 -10.11 -19.37
CA PHE A 164 -28.88 -11.26 -18.84
C PHE A 164 -27.95 -12.28 -18.16
N SER A 165 -28.55 -13.01 -17.23
CA SER A 165 -28.02 -13.62 -16.01
C SER A 165 -27.68 -15.12 -16.11
N ASP A 166 -26.74 -15.53 -15.24
CA ASP A 166 -26.72 -16.74 -14.41
C ASP A 166 -26.71 -18.16 -15.02
N ASP A 167 -25.60 -18.86 -14.77
CA ASP A 167 -25.48 -19.90 -13.73
C ASP A 167 -25.38 -21.39 -14.12
N LEU A 168 -24.33 -21.97 -13.53
CA LEU A 168 -23.85 -23.34 -13.25
C LEU A 168 -24.39 -24.57 -14.00
N GLY A 169 -23.68 -25.68 -14.19
CA GLY A 169 -22.47 -26.27 -13.60
C GLY A 169 -22.40 -27.74 -14.10
N THR A 170 -21.20 -28.29 -14.32
CA THR A 170 -20.64 -29.48 -13.63
C THR A 170 -21.22 -30.86 -14.00
N ASP A 171 -20.52 -31.99 -13.93
CA ASP A 171 -19.40 -32.37 -13.06
C ASP A 171 -18.68 -33.65 -13.53
N SER A 172 -17.64 -34.00 -12.76
CA SER A 172 -17.18 -35.37 -12.41
C SER A 172 -16.10 -36.03 -13.26
N ASP A 173 -15.13 -36.79 -12.72
CA ASP A 173 -14.69 -37.09 -11.34
C ASP A 173 -13.43 -37.99 -11.40
N LEU A 174 -12.89 -38.31 -10.21
CA LEU A 174 -12.07 -39.48 -9.80
C LEU A 174 -10.54 -39.24 -9.72
N GLU A 175 -9.95 -39.07 -8.51
CA GLU A 175 -9.57 -40.07 -7.47
C GLU A 175 -8.35 -40.93 -7.88
N GLY A 176 -7.32 -41.22 -7.08
CA GLY A 176 -6.96 -40.98 -5.66
C GLY A 176 -5.63 -41.70 -5.31
N MET A 177 -5.09 -41.45 -4.09
CA MET A 177 -4.34 -42.37 -3.18
C MET A 177 -2.96 -42.97 -3.64
N ASP A 178 -1.90 -43.23 -2.85
CA ASP A 178 -1.60 -43.27 -1.40
C ASP A 178 -0.05 -43.27 -1.16
N ASP A 179 0.36 -42.71 0.00
CA ASP A 179 1.30 -43.16 1.06
C ASP A 179 2.80 -43.60 0.92
N VAL A 180 3.59 -43.00 1.85
CA VAL A 180 4.71 -43.49 2.75
C VAL A 180 6.02 -44.08 2.15
N ASP A 181 7.25 -43.89 2.67
CA ASP A 181 7.76 -43.88 4.06
C ASP A 181 9.21 -43.30 4.18
N PHE A 182 9.61 -43.08 5.44
CA PHE A 182 10.82 -42.56 6.13
C PHE A 182 12.26 -42.95 5.69
N LEU A 183 13.26 -42.08 6.01
CA LEU A 183 14.25 -42.24 7.12
C LEU A 183 15.43 -41.22 7.10
N ASN A 184 15.69 -40.62 8.29
CA ASN A 184 16.96 -40.30 9.01
C ASN A 184 18.26 -39.93 8.22
N GLU A 185 19.19 -39.07 8.67
CA GLU A 185 19.68 -38.79 10.03
C GLU A 185 20.59 -37.53 10.04
N GLU A 186 20.50 -36.82 11.16
CA GLU A 186 21.35 -35.87 11.90
C GLU A 186 22.75 -35.42 11.42
N THR A 187 23.09 -34.14 11.69
CA THR A 187 24.16 -33.78 12.67
C THR A 187 24.20 -32.28 12.98
N GLU A 188 24.46 -32.00 14.25
CA GLU A 188 24.49 -30.71 14.95
C GLU A 188 25.82 -29.94 14.76
N THR A 189 25.81 -28.60 14.88
CA THR A 189 26.37 -27.84 16.04
C THR A 189 26.64 -26.35 15.71
N ASP A 190 26.09 -25.51 16.60
CA ASP A 190 26.61 -24.30 17.25
C ASP A 190 27.02 -23.01 16.50
N ASN A 191 26.23 -21.99 16.86
CA ASN A 191 26.60 -20.63 17.31
C ASN A 191 27.47 -19.73 16.41
N ASP A 192 26.89 -18.61 15.96
CA ASP A 192 27.22 -17.33 16.60
C ASP A 192 26.16 -16.24 16.37
N LEU A 193 25.92 -15.47 17.42
CA LEU A 193 24.86 -14.47 17.60
C LEU A 193 25.48 -13.08 17.45
N SER A 194 25.71 -12.62 16.22
CA SER A 194 26.06 -11.23 15.95
C SER A 194 25.97 -10.89 14.48
N GLU A 195 24.88 -10.21 14.07
CA GLU A 195 24.87 -9.14 13.05
C GLU A 195 23.42 -8.70 12.77
N VAL A 196 22.88 -7.90 13.70
CA VAL A 196 21.67 -7.11 13.50
C VAL A 196 22.15 -5.68 13.23
N PHE A 197 22.24 -5.26 11.97
CA PHE A 197 22.03 -3.89 11.45
C PHE A 197 22.24 -3.89 9.93
N GLY A 198 21.26 -3.39 9.18
CA GLY A 198 21.26 -3.43 7.72
C GLY A 198 22.22 -2.43 7.08
N GLU A 199 23.34 -2.92 6.53
CA GLU A 199 24.28 -2.14 5.71
C GLU A 199 24.18 -2.45 4.19
N GLY A 200 23.05 -2.95 3.69
CA GLY A 200 22.97 -3.40 2.28
C GLY A 200 23.01 -2.30 1.21
N SER A 201 22.36 -1.15 1.45
CA SER A 201 22.25 -0.09 0.43
C SER A 201 23.45 0.85 0.39
N LEU A 202 24.17 0.99 1.52
CA LEU A 202 25.38 1.79 1.60
C LEU A 202 26.60 1.05 1.08
N VAL A 203 26.65 -0.29 1.19
CA VAL A 203 27.79 -1.08 0.70
C VAL A 203 27.89 -1.06 -0.82
N SER A 204 26.78 -1.13 -1.57
CA SER A 204 26.83 -1.00 -3.04
C SER A 204 27.19 0.41 -3.51
N LEU A 205 26.75 1.46 -2.79
CA LEU A 205 27.16 2.84 -3.08
C LEU A 205 28.62 3.09 -2.68
N LYS A 206 29.07 2.58 -1.54
CA LYS A 206 30.44 2.69 -1.04
C LYS A 206 31.43 1.93 -1.94
N ALA A 207 31.07 0.73 -2.39
CA ALA A 207 31.84 -0.02 -3.37
C ALA A 207 31.93 0.73 -4.71
N ALA A 208 30.84 1.39 -5.15
CA ALA A 208 30.86 2.23 -6.35
C ALA A 208 31.70 3.52 -6.17
N PHE A 209 31.69 4.13 -4.98
CA PHE A 209 32.53 5.29 -4.63
C PHE A 209 34.01 4.91 -4.56
N GLU A 210 34.35 3.74 -4.04
CA GLU A 210 35.73 3.22 -4.01
C GLU A 210 36.25 2.91 -5.42
N VAL A 211 35.41 2.39 -6.32
CA VAL A 211 35.75 2.17 -7.74
C VAL A 211 35.98 3.48 -8.50
N LEU A 212 35.20 4.53 -8.21
CA LEU A 212 35.38 5.86 -8.81
C LEU A 212 36.59 6.61 -8.24
N ALA A 213 36.92 6.41 -6.97
CA ALA A 213 38.12 6.98 -6.34
C ALA A 213 39.43 6.26 -6.76
N GLY A 214 39.34 5.01 -7.24
CA GLY A 214 40.50 4.16 -7.57
C GLY A 214 41.15 4.35 -8.94
N LYS A 215 40.66 5.24 -9.81
CA LYS A 215 41.26 5.49 -11.14
C LYS A 215 42.32 6.59 -11.12
N THR A 216 43.42 6.33 -10.41
CA THR A 216 44.73 6.92 -10.73
C THR A 216 45.82 5.86 -10.56
N THR A 217 46.33 5.41 -11.71
CA THR A 217 47.60 4.70 -11.98
C THR A 217 47.88 3.33 -11.34
N SER A 218 48.21 2.38 -12.21
CA SER A 218 48.63 1.01 -11.97
C SER A 218 50.13 0.86 -11.62
N ASN A 219 50.43 0.28 -10.44
CA ASN A 219 51.35 -0.83 -10.05
C ASN A 219 52.75 -1.04 -10.75
N PRO A 220 53.68 -1.87 -10.19
CA PRO A 220 54.16 -2.02 -8.79
C PRO A 220 55.70 -2.27 -8.66
N ARG A 221 56.27 -2.17 -7.44
CA ARG A 221 57.19 -3.15 -6.75
C ARG A 221 58.21 -2.53 -5.75
N SER A 222 58.08 -3.00 -4.49
CA SER A 222 59.09 -3.40 -3.46
C SER A 222 60.41 -2.62 -3.29
N ASP A 223 60.64 -2.01 -2.12
CA ASP A 223 61.31 -2.66 -0.96
C ASP A 223 61.50 -1.69 0.23
N GLU A 224 61.49 -2.27 1.43
CA GLU A 224 61.58 -1.61 2.75
C GLU A 224 62.95 -0.98 3.06
N LYS A 225 62.97 0.17 3.74
CA LYS A 225 63.61 0.34 5.08
C LYS A 225 63.45 1.76 5.65
N GLN A 226 63.25 1.79 6.97
CA GLN A 226 63.13 2.96 7.86
C GLN A 226 64.39 3.85 7.89
N ILE A 227 64.20 5.16 8.18
CA ILE A 227 64.91 5.96 9.22
C ILE A 227 64.50 7.47 9.08
N VAL A 228 64.16 8.09 10.20
CA VAL A 228 63.95 9.55 10.48
C VAL A 228 65.27 10.10 11.10
N PRO A 229 65.66 11.42 11.17
CA PRO A 229 64.99 12.71 10.88
C PRO A 229 65.83 13.76 10.09
N SER A 230 65.25 14.97 9.92
CA SER A 230 65.84 16.31 10.13
C SER A 230 65.86 17.31 8.95
N SER A 231 65.28 18.49 9.21
CA SER A 231 65.62 19.79 8.58
C SER A 231 66.97 20.30 9.12
N PRO A 232 67.66 21.37 8.61
CA PRO A 232 67.25 22.41 7.63
C PRO A 232 68.38 22.91 6.65
N LYS A 233 68.04 23.94 5.85
CA LYS A 233 68.91 24.93 5.16
C LYS A 233 69.56 24.57 3.81
N GLY A 234 69.52 25.55 2.89
CA GLY A 234 70.60 25.77 1.92
C GLY A 234 70.15 26.04 0.49
N CYS A 235 70.14 27.33 0.10
CA CYS A 235 69.91 27.84 -1.25
C CYS A 235 71.15 27.64 -2.14
N SER A 236 71.00 27.21 -3.41
CA SER A 236 71.67 27.83 -4.58
C SER A 236 71.34 27.14 -5.92
N ASN A 237 70.85 27.98 -6.83
CA ASN A 237 70.69 27.94 -8.29
C ASN A 237 71.49 26.95 -9.16
N GLN A 238 70.80 26.40 -10.18
CA GLN A 238 71.12 26.52 -11.63
C GLN A 238 69.98 25.85 -12.46
N SER A 239 69.11 26.64 -13.12
CA SER A 239 68.92 26.74 -14.59
C SER A 239 68.70 25.39 -15.31
N ILE A 240 67.60 25.07 -16.03
CA ILE A 240 66.96 25.59 -17.27
C ILE A 240 65.73 24.64 -17.52
N PRO A 241 64.69 24.85 -18.39
CA PRO A 241 64.08 26.02 -19.02
C PRO A 241 62.57 26.19 -18.68
N CYS A 242 62.05 27.38 -18.95
CA CYS A 242 60.62 27.66 -19.10
C CYS A 242 60.00 26.76 -20.19
N VAL A 243 58.95 26.02 -19.84
CA VAL A 243 58.00 25.47 -20.82
C VAL A 243 56.80 26.40 -20.83
N GLU A 244 56.56 26.91 -22.03
CA GLU A 244 55.58 27.90 -22.41
C GLU A 244 54.16 27.54 -21.92
N GLU A 245 53.53 28.49 -21.23
CA GLU A 245 52.08 28.56 -21.14
C GLU A 245 51.51 28.67 -22.56
N LYS A 246 51.02 27.55 -23.09
CA LYS A 246 50.05 27.60 -24.18
C LYS A 246 48.78 28.27 -23.66
N ARG A 247 48.69 29.56 -23.93
CA ARG A 247 47.43 30.29 -24.04
C ARG A 247 46.64 29.62 -25.16
N ASP A 248 45.74 28.71 -24.81
CA ASP A 248 44.71 28.28 -25.74
C ASP A 248 43.82 29.50 -26.01
N GLY A 249 43.98 30.00 -27.23
CA GLY A 249 43.17 31.08 -27.76
C GLY A 249 41.70 30.74 -27.66
N ALA A 250 40.92 31.72 -27.21
CA ALA A 250 39.47 31.69 -27.19
C ALA A 250 38.93 31.44 -28.62
N ASN A 251 38.71 30.17 -28.95
CA ASN A 251 37.84 29.79 -30.04
C ASN A 251 36.41 30.20 -29.65
N GLY A 252 35.77 30.95 -30.54
CA GLY A 252 34.45 31.56 -30.30
C GLY A 252 33.44 30.58 -29.72
N LEU A 253 32.65 31.07 -28.77
CA LEU A 253 31.54 30.39 -28.07
C LEU A 253 30.49 29.87 -29.07
N CYS A 254 30.77 28.77 -29.74
CA CYS A 254 29.73 27.95 -30.35
C CYS A 254 29.24 27.03 -29.23
N ALA A 255 28.05 27.32 -28.69
CA ALA A 255 27.46 26.50 -27.64
C ALA A 255 27.26 25.07 -28.16
N GLY A 256 28.11 24.15 -27.72
CA GLY A 256 28.08 22.73 -28.10
C GLY A 256 26.78 22.02 -27.70
N ALA A 257 26.69 20.72 -27.93
CA ALA A 257 25.48 19.96 -27.59
C ALA A 257 25.23 19.92 -26.07
N MET A 258 23.98 19.69 -25.65
CA MET A 258 23.60 19.51 -24.26
C MET A 258 23.36 18.03 -23.96
N CYS A 259 24.05 17.49 -22.95
CA CYS A 259 23.75 16.19 -22.35
C CYS A 259 22.69 16.37 -21.26
N VAL A 260 21.42 16.07 -21.59
CA VAL A 260 20.26 16.36 -20.73
C VAL A 260 19.78 15.10 -19.98
N LEU A 261 19.94 15.09 -18.66
CA LEU A 261 19.64 13.95 -17.79
C LEU A 261 18.52 14.28 -16.77
N PRO A 262 17.51 13.41 -16.61
CA PRO A 262 16.50 13.54 -15.57
C PRO A 262 17.01 12.99 -14.22
N LEU A 263 16.55 13.55 -13.10
CA LEU A 263 16.87 13.03 -11.77
C LEU A 263 15.68 13.17 -10.79
N TYR A 264 15.08 12.05 -10.41
CA TYR A 264 13.99 11.99 -9.44
C TYR A 264 13.98 10.65 -8.69
N ALA A 265 13.28 10.58 -7.54
CA ALA A 265 13.44 9.49 -6.58
C ALA A 265 13.07 8.11 -7.14
N MET A 266 12.05 8.08 -8.00
CA MET A 266 11.57 6.87 -8.67
C MET A 266 12.44 6.42 -9.85
N LEU A 267 13.38 7.24 -10.33
CA LEU A 267 14.24 6.85 -11.45
C LEU A 267 15.09 5.61 -11.09
N PRO A 268 15.27 4.61 -11.99
CA PRO A 268 16.11 3.45 -11.72
C PRO A 268 17.52 3.83 -11.30
N ALA A 269 18.14 3.05 -10.40
CA ALA A 269 19.45 3.37 -9.84
C ALA A 269 20.53 3.54 -10.92
N SER A 270 20.53 2.68 -11.95
CA SER A 270 21.45 2.80 -13.09
C SER A 270 21.29 4.14 -13.82
N ALA A 271 20.07 4.62 -14.02
CA ALA A 271 19.80 5.90 -14.66
C ALA A 271 20.11 7.10 -13.75
N GLN A 272 19.93 6.96 -12.42
CA GLN A 272 20.37 7.97 -11.46
C GLN A 272 21.90 8.11 -11.46
N LEU A 273 22.64 7.00 -11.57
CA LEU A 273 24.10 7.01 -11.56
C LEU A 273 24.72 7.71 -12.78
N ARG A 274 23.99 7.79 -13.90
CA ARG A 274 24.45 8.48 -15.12
C ARG A 274 24.77 9.96 -14.90
N VAL A 275 24.19 10.60 -13.88
CA VAL A 275 24.51 12.02 -13.59
C VAL A 275 25.94 12.20 -13.05
N PHE A 276 26.60 11.13 -12.63
CA PHE A 276 27.99 11.14 -12.14
C PHE A 276 29.01 10.75 -13.22
N GLU A 277 28.55 10.28 -14.38
CA GLU A 277 29.42 9.93 -15.50
C GLU A 277 30.05 11.18 -16.11
N GLU A 278 31.29 11.06 -16.58
CA GLU A 278 31.96 12.15 -17.29
C GLU A 278 31.20 12.49 -18.58
N THR A 279 30.98 13.78 -18.78
CA THR A 279 30.30 14.27 -19.98
C THR A 279 31.29 14.28 -21.16
N LYS A 280 30.82 13.88 -22.35
CA LYS A 280 31.67 13.83 -23.55
C LYS A 280 32.26 15.20 -23.87
N GLU A 281 33.44 15.21 -24.48
CA GLU A 281 34.12 16.43 -24.87
C GLU A 281 33.28 17.24 -25.87
N GLY A 282 33.07 18.53 -25.57
CA GLY A 282 32.19 19.41 -26.34
C GLY A 282 30.70 19.40 -25.95
N GLU A 283 30.27 18.52 -25.04
CA GLU A 283 28.91 18.51 -24.49
C GLU A 283 28.84 19.25 -23.14
N ARG A 284 27.73 19.95 -22.88
CA ARG A 284 27.43 20.53 -21.56
C ARG A 284 26.41 19.68 -20.81
N LEU A 285 26.73 19.30 -19.58
CA LEU A 285 25.81 18.58 -18.69
C LEU A 285 24.66 19.49 -18.25
N VAL A 286 23.43 19.01 -18.42
CA VAL A 286 22.21 19.64 -17.89
C VAL A 286 21.40 18.60 -17.15
N VAL A 287 21.31 18.73 -15.83
CA VAL A 287 20.52 17.83 -14.97
C VAL A 287 19.25 18.55 -14.57
N VAL A 288 18.10 17.96 -14.88
CA VAL A 288 16.79 18.44 -14.42
C VAL A 288 16.32 17.53 -13.28
N ALA A 289 16.17 18.10 -12.09
CA ALA A 289 16.01 17.36 -10.86
C ALA A 289 14.84 17.83 -9.99
N THR A 290 14.33 16.91 -9.17
CA THR A 290 13.48 17.22 -8.00
C THR A 290 14.36 17.46 -6.75
N ASN A 291 13.75 17.55 -5.56
CA ASN A 291 14.45 17.70 -4.28
C ASN A 291 15.48 16.59 -3.98
N VAL A 292 15.50 15.49 -4.74
CA VAL A 292 16.55 14.45 -4.63
C VAL A 292 17.97 15.01 -4.77
N ALA A 293 18.16 16.03 -5.62
CA ALA A 293 19.46 16.69 -5.78
C ALA A 293 19.77 17.71 -4.67
N GLU A 294 18.81 18.05 -3.80
CA GLU A 294 18.95 19.08 -2.77
C GLU A 294 19.76 18.59 -1.57
N THR A 295 19.59 17.33 -1.16
CA THR A 295 20.21 16.74 0.03
C THR A 295 21.13 15.58 -0.30
N SER A 296 20.66 14.63 -1.11
CA SER A 296 21.19 13.26 -1.11
C SER A 296 22.32 12.99 -2.10
N LEU A 297 22.56 13.87 -3.09
CA LEU A 297 23.52 13.63 -4.17
C LEU A 297 24.42 14.85 -4.42
N THR A 298 25.73 14.63 -4.55
CA THR A 298 26.72 15.65 -4.91
C THR A 298 27.21 15.42 -6.33
N ILE A 299 26.58 16.05 -7.30
CA ILE A 299 26.92 15.91 -8.72
C ILE A 299 28.20 16.71 -9.00
N PRO A 300 29.31 16.08 -9.44
CA PRO A 300 30.54 16.78 -9.76
C PRO A 300 30.36 17.68 -11.00
N GLY A 301 31.12 18.77 -11.07
CA GLY A 301 31.15 19.64 -12.25
C GLY A 301 29.94 20.58 -12.41
N ILE A 302 28.97 20.57 -11.50
CA ILE A 302 27.88 21.56 -11.47
C ILE A 302 28.45 22.93 -11.08
N LYS A 303 28.23 23.92 -11.95
CA LYS A 303 28.65 25.32 -11.75
C LYS A 303 27.47 26.28 -11.70
N TYR A 304 26.37 25.93 -12.37
CA TYR A 304 25.17 26.76 -12.47
C TYR A 304 23.98 26.02 -11.87
N VAL A 305 23.25 26.69 -10.98
CA VAL A 305 21.96 26.21 -10.46
C VAL A 305 20.85 27.12 -10.97
N VAL A 306 19.77 26.55 -11.47
CA VAL A 306 18.52 27.25 -11.79
C VAL A 306 17.46 26.78 -10.81
N ASP A 307 17.02 27.68 -9.93
CA ASP A 307 16.07 27.37 -8.86
C ASP A 307 14.69 27.97 -9.16
N THR A 308 13.70 27.11 -9.37
CA THR A 308 12.30 27.52 -9.57
C THR A 308 11.65 28.03 -8.28
N GLY A 309 12.20 27.71 -7.11
CA GLY A 309 11.66 28.12 -5.81
C GLY A 309 10.43 27.32 -5.37
N ARG A 310 10.06 26.26 -6.10
CA ARG A 310 8.88 25.45 -5.80
C ARG A 310 9.24 24.05 -5.33
N GLU A 311 8.34 23.46 -4.55
CA GLU A 311 8.35 22.05 -4.15
C GLU A 311 6.94 21.48 -4.15
N LYS A 312 6.83 20.17 -4.33
CA LYS A 312 5.59 19.41 -4.19
C LYS A 312 5.59 18.73 -2.82
N VAL A 313 4.59 19.01 -2.00
CA VAL A 313 4.47 18.47 -0.63
C VAL A 313 3.16 17.72 -0.48
N LYS A 314 3.19 16.61 0.26
CA LYS A 314 2.00 15.86 0.68
C LYS A 314 1.52 16.43 2.01
N ASN A 315 0.30 16.95 2.04
CA ASN A 315 -0.32 17.52 3.23
C ASN A 315 -1.42 16.58 3.73
N TYR A 316 -1.38 16.21 5.01
CA TYR A 316 -2.41 15.41 5.68
C TYR A 316 -3.34 16.32 6.48
N ASN A 317 -4.64 16.16 6.28
CA ASN A 317 -5.65 16.83 7.08
C ASN A 317 -6.18 15.89 8.16
N SER A 318 -5.76 16.13 9.40
CA SER A 318 -6.18 15.39 10.59
C SER A 318 -7.72 15.28 10.73
N SER A 319 -8.43 16.38 10.49
CA SER A 319 -9.88 16.45 10.75
C SER A 319 -10.74 15.49 9.91
N ASN A 320 -10.32 15.19 8.69
CA ASN A 320 -11.07 14.34 7.75
C ASN A 320 -10.26 13.15 7.21
N GLY A 321 -8.97 13.05 7.58
CA GLY A 321 -8.06 12.00 7.16
C GLY A 321 -7.68 12.02 5.69
N MET A 322 -7.95 13.12 4.96
CA MET A 322 -7.60 13.27 3.55
C MET A 322 -6.16 13.74 3.36
N GLU A 323 -5.58 13.33 2.26
CA GLU A 323 -4.26 13.74 1.81
C GLU A 323 -4.37 14.54 0.51
N THR A 324 -3.55 15.58 0.41
CA THR A 324 -3.47 16.45 -0.78
C THR A 324 -2.02 16.58 -1.20
N TYR A 325 -1.77 16.70 -2.51
CA TYR A 325 -0.46 17.10 -3.01
C TYR A 325 -0.54 18.53 -3.51
N GLU A 326 0.24 19.42 -2.91
CA GLU A 326 0.24 20.84 -3.23
C GLU A 326 1.63 21.31 -3.65
N ILE A 327 1.67 22.20 -4.64
CA ILE A 327 2.90 22.88 -5.05
C ILE A 327 2.99 24.19 -4.25
N GLN A 328 4.03 24.31 -3.44
CA GLN A 328 4.24 25.47 -2.57
C GLN A 328 5.64 26.08 -2.78
N TRP A 329 5.87 27.23 -2.13
CA TRP A 329 7.19 27.84 -2.05
C TRP A 329 8.10 27.03 -1.13
N ILE A 330 9.38 26.93 -1.50
CA ILE A 330 10.41 26.36 -0.63
C ILE A 330 10.76 27.30 0.52
N SER A 331 11.45 26.77 1.54
CA SER A 331 12.03 27.61 2.59
C SER A 331 13.31 28.30 2.14
N LYS A 332 13.72 29.37 2.84
CA LYS A 332 15.01 30.03 2.61
C LYS A 332 16.18 29.06 2.86
N ALA A 333 16.05 28.18 3.85
CA ALA A 333 17.03 27.11 4.11
C ALA A 333 17.17 26.15 2.91
N SER A 334 16.05 25.69 2.35
CA SER A 334 16.05 24.83 1.15
C SER A 334 16.67 25.56 -0.06
N SER A 335 16.29 26.81 -0.29
CA SER A 335 16.88 27.66 -1.32
C SER A 335 18.40 27.81 -1.18
N ALA A 336 18.89 27.96 0.05
CA ALA A 336 20.33 28.02 0.33
C ALA A 336 21.03 26.68 0.07
N GLN A 337 20.42 25.56 0.45
CA GLN A 337 20.95 24.22 0.16
C GLN A 337 21.04 23.95 -1.34
N ARG A 338 19.99 24.31 -2.10
CA ARG A 338 19.96 24.23 -3.57
C ARG A 338 21.05 25.09 -4.19
N ALA A 339 21.22 26.34 -3.75
CA ALA A 339 22.29 27.22 -4.22
C ALA A 339 23.69 26.64 -3.94
N GLY A 340 23.89 26.06 -2.75
CA GLY A 340 25.15 25.42 -2.35
C GLY A 340 25.54 24.20 -3.20
N ARG A 341 24.67 23.70 -4.09
CA ARG A 341 25.01 22.65 -5.07
C ARG A 341 25.92 23.17 -6.19
N ALA A 342 25.95 24.48 -6.45
CA ALA A 342 26.86 25.10 -7.43
C ALA A 342 28.29 25.31 -6.88
N GLY A 343 28.47 25.38 -5.55
CA GLY A 343 29.72 25.77 -4.90
C GLY A 343 30.58 24.61 -4.38
N ARG A 344 30.45 23.41 -4.95
CA ARG A 344 31.09 22.19 -4.42
C ARG A 344 32.53 22.01 -4.86
N THR A 345 32.78 22.10 -6.16
CA THR A 345 34.11 21.88 -6.75
C THR A 345 34.81 23.17 -7.18
N GLY A 346 34.10 24.31 -7.18
CA GLY A 346 34.62 25.61 -7.57
C GLY A 346 33.57 26.71 -7.40
N PRO A 347 33.91 27.97 -7.68
CA PRO A 347 32.95 29.08 -7.64
C PRO A 347 31.77 28.83 -8.58
N GLY A 348 30.56 29.10 -8.09
CA GLY A 348 29.32 28.81 -8.80
C GLY A 348 28.35 29.99 -8.87
N HIS A 349 27.29 29.82 -9.65
CA HIS A 349 26.20 30.79 -9.76
C HIS A 349 24.85 30.11 -9.55
N CYS A 350 23.98 30.75 -8.77
CA CYS A 350 22.60 30.32 -8.58
C CYS A 350 21.65 31.39 -9.15
N TYR A 351 20.83 30.99 -10.12
CA TYR A 351 19.79 31.82 -10.72
C TYR A 351 18.44 31.43 -10.13
N ARG A 352 17.93 32.28 -9.25
CA ARG A 352 16.59 32.15 -8.65
C ARG A 352 15.57 32.77 -9.57
N LEU A 353 14.58 31.97 -9.99
CA LEU A 353 13.52 32.41 -10.90
C LEU A 353 12.43 33.28 -10.23
N TYR A 354 12.68 33.66 -8.98
CA TYR A 354 11.84 34.50 -8.15
C TYR A 354 12.61 35.73 -7.69
N SER A 355 11.87 36.79 -7.35
CA SER A 355 12.43 38.07 -6.91
C SER A 355 12.94 38.03 -5.48
N SER A 356 13.82 38.97 -5.15
CA SER A 356 14.28 39.19 -3.77
C SER A 356 13.12 39.54 -2.83
N ALA A 357 12.10 40.25 -3.31
CA ALA A 357 10.90 40.55 -2.54
C ALA A 357 10.12 39.28 -2.15
N VAL A 358 9.95 38.34 -3.09
CA VAL A 358 9.31 37.05 -2.82
C VAL A 358 10.15 36.23 -1.83
N PHE A 359 11.46 36.19 -2.02
CA PHE A 359 12.36 35.49 -1.10
C PHE A 359 12.33 36.06 0.32
N ASN A 360 12.29 37.38 0.49
CA ASN A 360 12.32 38.02 1.81
C ASN A 360 10.96 38.00 2.51
N ASN A 361 9.87 38.23 1.77
CA ASN A 361 8.55 38.49 2.34
C ASN A 361 7.61 37.28 2.32
N ILE A 362 7.84 36.28 1.46
CA ILE A 362 6.94 35.13 1.29
C ILE A 362 7.58 33.83 1.78
N PHE A 363 8.88 33.61 1.54
CA PHE A 363 9.52 32.35 1.93
C PHE A 363 9.67 32.28 3.45
N LEU A 364 9.28 31.14 4.02
CA LEU A 364 9.57 30.81 5.41
C LEU A 364 11.08 30.56 5.56
N ASP A 365 11.65 30.93 6.70
CA ASP A 365 13.08 30.71 6.94
C ASP A 365 13.42 29.21 6.90
N PHE A 366 12.54 28.39 7.48
CA PHE A 366 12.67 26.94 7.57
C PHE A 366 11.37 26.23 7.18
N SER A 367 11.49 25.00 6.69
CA SER A 367 10.34 24.13 6.47
C SER A 367 9.72 23.71 7.80
N SER A 368 8.41 23.51 7.80
CA SER A 368 7.70 22.91 8.94
C SER A 368 8.15 21.48 9.18
N ALA A 369 8.26 21.11 10.46
CA ALA A 369 8.69 19.78 10.88
C ALA A 369 7.74 18.70 10.37
N GLU A 370 8.30 17.55 10.00
CA GLU A 370 7.53 16.44 9.42
C GLU A 370 6.49 15.87 10.40
N ILE A 371 6.80 15.85 11.71
CA ILE A 371 5.89 15.41 12.78
C ILE A 371 4.56 16.19 12.81
N SER A 372 4.53 17.41 12.24
CA SER A 372 3.31 18.23 12.14
C SER A 372 2.47 17.93 10.89
N LYS A 373 2.98 17.12 9.95
CA LYS A 373 2.36 16.86 8.64
C LYS A 373 1.88 15.42 8.46
N ILE A 374 2.22 14.52 9.39
CA ILE A 374 1.90 13.10 9.29
C ILE A 374 1.20 12.62 10.57
N PRO A 375 0.37 11.55 10.49
CA PRO A 375 -0.16 10.89 11.68
C PRO A 375 0.96 10.42 12.63
N VAL A 376 0.75 10.64 13.93
CA VAL A 376 1.75 10.35 14.99
C VAL A 376 1.42 9.10 15.81
N ASP A 377 0.48 8.25 15.36
CA ASP A 377 0.05 7.04 16.08
C ASP A 377 1.19 6.05 16.34
N GLY A 378 2.12 5.86 15.40
CA GLY A 378 3.32 5.05 15.61
C GLY A 378 4.25 5.60 16.69
N VAL A 379 4.44 6.93 16.73
CA VAL A 379 5.24 7.61 17.75
C VAL A 379 4.59 7.47 19.12
N VAL A 380 3.27 7.68 19.22
CA VAL A 380 2.51 7.53 20.46
C VAL A 380 2.56 6.08 20.97
N LEU A 381 2.44 5.09 20.10
CA LEU A 381 2.55 3.67 20.45
C LEU A 381 3.92 3.34 21.05
N LEU A 382 4.99 3.77 20.37
CA LEU A 382 6.37 3.60 20.83
C LEU A 382 6.61 4.28 22.17
N MET A 383 6.14 5.51 22.35
CA MET A 383 6.29 6.26 23.59
C MET A 383 5.58 5.57 24.76
N LYS A 384 4.36 5.08 24.54
CA LYS A 384 3.64 4.32 25.57
C LYS A 384 4.35 3.00 25.89
N SER A 385 4.99 2.34 24.91
CA SER A 385 5.68 1.05 25.13
C SER A 385 6.96 1.19 25.96
N ILE A 386 7.64 2.34 25.86
CA ILE A 386 8.79 2.68 26.69
C ILE A 386 8.40 3.31 28.06
N GLY A 387 7.11 3.37 28.39
CA GLY A 387 6.60 3.84 29.69
C GLY A 387 6.20 5.31 29.78
N VAL A 388 6.12 6.03 28.65
CA VAL A 388 5.61 7.43 28.64
C VAL A 388 4.09 7.41 28.54
N HIS A 389 3.40 7.48 29.69
CA HIS A 389 1.94 7.41 29.74
C HIS A 389 1.24 8.65 29.16
N LYS A 390 1.69 9.84 29.56
CA LYS A 390 1.12 11.13 29.13
C LYS A 390 2.01 11.78 28.08
N VAL A 391 1.73 11.46 26.81
CA VAL A 391 2.53 11.91 25.67
C VAL A 391 2.55 13.43 25.52
N SER A 392 1.47 14.13 25.89
CA SER A 392 1.41 15.60 25.82
C SER A 392 2.42 16.32 26.71
N ASN A 393 2.96 15.66 27.74
CA ASN A 393 4.00 16.21 28.61
C ASN A 393 5.42 15.95 28.09
N PHE A 394 5.58 15.17 27.02
CA PHE A 394 6.90 14.81 26.51
C PHE A 394 7.59 16.03 25.88
N PRO A 395 8.89 16.23 26.11
CA PRO A 395 9.62 17.39 25.62
C PRO A 395 10.03 17.21 24.14
N PHE A 396 9.07 17.34 23.22
CA PHE A 396 9.34 17.34 21.78
C PHE A 396 10.16 18.58 21.37
N PRO A 397 11.11 18.47 20.41
CA PRO A 397 11.73 19.64 19.77
C PRO A 397 10.71 20.55 19.11
N THR A 398 9.78 19.94 18.37
CA THR A 398 8.59 20.60 17.86
C THR A 398 7.41 19.74 18.25
N PRO A 399 6.54 20.17 19.19
CA PRO A 399 5.42 19.37 19.63
C PRO A 399 4.39 19.21 18.51
N PRO A 400 3.82 18.00 18.33
CA PRO A 400 2.66 17.83 17.44
C PRO A 400 1.44 18.58 17.99
N GLU A 401 0.47 18.83 17.12
CA GLU A 401 -0.80 19.45 17.52
C GLU A 401 -1.56 18.55 18.52
N ALA A 402 -2.31 19.16 19.43
CA ALA A 402 -3.10 18.42 20.42
C ALA A 402 -4.20 17.55 19.76
N THR A 403 -4.73 18.00 18.62
CA THR A 403 -5.66 17.26 17.76
C THR A 403 -5.02 15.99 17.22
N ALA A 404 -3.80 16.07 16.69
CA ALA A 404 -3.04 14.93 16.18
C ALA A 404 -2.73 13.89 17.28
N LEU A 405 -2.40 14.33 18.49
CA LEU A 405 -2.22 13.43 19.64
C LEU A 405 -3.53 12.72 20.05
N SER A 406 -4.64 13.46 20.06
CA SER A 406 -5.96 12.89 20.39
C SER A 406 -6.43 11.89 19.35
N GLU A 407 -6.18 12.17 18.07
CA GLU A 407 -6.46 11.26 16.96
C GLU A 407 -5.60 10.00 17.00
N ALA A 408 -4.31 10.13 17.36
CA ALA A 408 -3.43 9.00 17.55
C ALA A 408 -3.93 8.07 18.67
N GLU A 409 -4.33 8.61 19.82
CA GLU A 409 -4.90 7.79 20.91
C GLU A 409 -6.24 7.14 20.51
N ARG A 410 -7.10 7.87 19.77
CA ARG A 410 -8.35 7.30 19.22
C ARG A 410 -8.06 6.16 18.25
N CYS A 411 -7.12 6.36 17.32
CA CYS A 411 -6.69 5.34 16.35
C CYS A 411 -6.18 4.09 17.07
N LEU A 412 -5.26 4.24 18.02
CA LEU A 412 -4.72 3.12 18.78
C LEU A 412 -5.77 2.40 19.63
N SER A 413 -6.77 3.12 20.16
CA SER A 413 -7.92 2.52 20.84
C SER A 413 -8.80 1.72 19.88
N THR A 414 -9.03 2.24 18.66
CA THR A 414 -9.76 1.50 17.61
C THR A 414 -9.03 0.24 17.16
N LEU A 415 -7.70 0.29 17.09
CA LEU A 415 -6.85 -0.88 16.77
C LEU A 415 -6.69 -1.86 17.95
N GLU A 416 -7.36 -1.60 19.08
CA GLU A 416 -7.28 -2.39 20.32
C GLU A 416 -5.85 -2.45 20.92
N ALA A 417 -4.98 -1.52 20.52
CA ALA A 417 -3.65 -1.35 21.10
C ALA A 417 -3.72 -0.71 22.49
N LEU A 418 -4.77 0.08 22.76
CA LEU A 418 -5.03 0.71 24.05
C LEU A 418 -6.33 0.19 24.69
N ASP A 419 -6.32 0.04 26.01
CA ASP A 419 -7.51 -0.23 26.82
C ASP A 419 -8.38 1.04 27.00
N THR A 420 -9.54 0.90 27.64
CA THR A 420 -10.45 2.03 27.93
C THR A 420 -9.83 3.12 28.80
N ASN A 421 -8.72 2.82 29.48
CA ASN A 421 -7.97 3.76 30.32
C ASN A 421 -6.74 4.35 29.60
N GLY A 422 -6.54 4.05 28.30
CA GLY A 422 -5.43 4.55 27.51
C GLY A 422 -4.07 3.88 27.79
N ARG A 423 -4.08 2.68 28.41
CA ARG A 423 -2.89 1.85 28.68
C ARG A 423 -2.71 0.80 27.60
N LEU A 424 -1.48 0.35 27.38
CA LEU A 424 -1.18 -0.67 26.37
C LEU A 424 -1.80 -2.02 26.72
N THR A 425 -2.46 -2.61 25.74
CA THR A 425 -2.92 -4.01 25.78
C THR A 425 -1.76 -4.95 25.43
N PRO A 426 -1.88 -6.28 25.67
CA PRO A 426 -0.92 -7.25 25.16
C PRO A 426 -0.72 -7.16 23.65
N LEU A 427 -1.80 -6.95 22.90
CA LEU A 427 -1.77 -6.71 21.47
C LEU A 427 -1.00 -5.42 21.13
N GLY A 428 -1.25 -4.31 21.83
CA GLY A 428 -0.52 -3.06 21.64
C GLY A 428 0.99 -3.20 21.93
N MET A 429 1.35 -3.97 22.96
CA MET A 429 2.76 -4.29 23.24
C MET A 429 3.40 -5.13 22.13
N ALA A 430 2.67 -6.09 21.54
CA ALA A 430 3.14 -6.86 20.39
C ALA A 430 3.32 -5.96 19.15
N MET A 431 2.35 -5.08 18.89
CA MET A 431 2.39 -4.15 17.76
C MET A 431 3.61 -3.22 17.79
N ALA A 432 4.02 -2.78 18.99
CA ALA A 432 5.15 -1.88 19.19
C ALA A 432 6.52 -2.52 18.89
N GLN A 433 6.60 -3.85 18.75
CA GLN A 433 7.84 -4.55 18.40
C GLN A 433 8.15 -4.53 16.91
N TYR A 434 7.16 -4.23 16.07
CA TYR A 434 7.34 -4.11 14.63
C TYR A 434 7.73 -2.68 14.24
N PRO A 435 8.77 -2.49 13.41
CA PRO A 435 9.22 -1.18 12.93
C PRO A 435 8.31 -0.67 11.78
N MET A 436 7.00 -0.66 12.00
CA MET A 436 5.97 -0.27 11.02
C MET A 436 4.87 0.53 11.70
N SER A 437 3.94 1.08 10.89
CA SER A 437 2.76 1.73 11.45
C SER A 437 1.89 0.72 12.20
N PRO A 438 1.23 1.14 13.30
CA PRO A 438 0.33 0.30 14.10
C PRO A 438 -0.67 -0.50 13.25
N ARG A 439 -1.18 0.08 12.15
CA ARG A 439 -2.16 -0.55 11.25
C ARG A 439 -1.62 -1.83 10.60
N HIS A 440 -0.37 -1.78 10.12
CA HIS A 440 0.29 -2.93 9.49
C HIS A 440 0.59 -4.01 10.53
N SER A 441 1.08 -3.61 11.71
CA SER A 441 1.35 -4.53 12.82
C SER A 441 0.05 -5.22 13.28
N ARG A 442 -1.06 -4.48 13.36
CA ARG A 442 -2.38 -5.05 13.70
C ARG A 442 -2.80 -6.11 12.67
N MET A 443 -2.70 -5.80 11.39
CA MET A 443 -3.03 -6.74 10.30
C MET A 443 -2.23 -8.04 10.41
N LEU A 444 -0.90 -7.96 10.57
CA LEU A 444 -0.03 -9.13 10.69
C LEU A 444 -0.41 -9.98 11.90
N LEU A 445 -0.55 -9.36 13.07
CA LEU A 445 -0.90 -10.05 14.31
C LEU A 445 -2.30 -10.67 14.27
N THR A 446 -3.26 -10.06 13.56
CA THR A 446 -4.59 -10.65 13.36
C THR A 446 -4.50 -11.98 12.62
N VAL A 447 -3.68 -12.10 11.57
CA VAL A 447 -3.50 -13.38 10.86
C VAL A 447 -2.89 -14.42 11.79
N VAL A 448 -1.85 -14.06 12.55
CA VAL A 448 -1.22 -14.97 13.53
C VAL A 448 -2.25 -15.46 14.55
N GLN A 449 -3.07 -14.57 15.12
CA GLN A 449 -4.12 -14.92 16.07
C GLN A 449 -5.20 -15.84 15.47
N ILE A 450 -5.65 -15.58 14.23
CA ILE A 450 -6.63 -16.43 13.56
C ILE A 450 -6.05 -17.81 13.32
N MET A 451 -4.83 -17.89 12.76
CA MET A 451 -4.19 -19.15 12.43
C MET A 451 -3.86 -19.99 13.66
N ARG A 452 -3.51 -19.38 14.79
CA ARG A 452 -3.27 -20.12 16.05
C ARG A 452 -4.52 -20.86 16.55
N LYS A 453 -5.72 -20.33 16.30
CA LYS A 453 -6.99 -20.97 16.70
C LYS A 453 -7.34 -22.16 15.81
N VAL A 454 -6.81 -22.22 14.59
CA VAL A 454 -7.04 -23.30 13.63
C VAL A 454 -5.89 -24.30 13.76
N LYS A 455 -6.10 -25.41 14.46
CA LYS A 455 -5.03 -26.37 14.78
C LYS A 455 -4.43 -27.08 13.54
N THR A 456 -5.20 -27.23 12.47
CA THR A 456 -4.76 -27.92 11.24
C THR A 456 -5.20 -27.10 10.02
N TYR A 457 -4.28 -26.33 9.44
CA TYR A 457 -4.51 -25.60 8.18
C TYR A 457 -3.36 -25.81 7.21
N THR A 458 -3.60 -26.64 6.18
CA THR A 458 -2.56 -27.14 5.26
C THR A 458 -1.76 -26.05 4.55
N ARG A 459 -2.36 -24.88 4.31
CA ARG A 459 -1.77 -23.77 3.55
C ARG A 459 -1.39 -22.56 4.42
N ALA A 460 -1.20 -22.76 5.73
CA ALA A 460 -0.98 -21.65 6.68
C ALA A 460 0.23 -20.80 6.32
N ASN A 461 1.32 -21.47 5.91
CA ASN A 461 2.57 -20.83 5.51
C ASN A 461 2.40 -19.96 4.26
N LEU A 462 1.56 -20.35 3.30
CA LEU A 462 1.26 -19.52 2.13
C LEU A 462 0.50 -18.25 2.53
N VAL A 463 -0.51 -18.39 3.42
CA VAL A 463 -1.28 -17.24 3.91
C VAL A 463 -0.38 -16.26 4.65
N LEU A 464 0.56 -16.74 5.47
CA LEU A 464 1.55 -15.87 6.10
C LEU A 464 2.43 -15.16 5.06
N GLY A 465 2.91 -15.86 4.04
CA GLY A 465 3.65 -15.27 2.91
C GLY A 465 2.89 -14.13 2.24
N TYR A 466 1.61 -14.34 1.95
CA TYR A 466 0.70 -13.32 1.41
C TYR A 466 0.41 -12.18 2.38
N THR A 467 0.31 -12.46 3.69
CA THR A 467 0.09 -11.43 4.71
C THR A 467 1.28 -10.47 4.77
N VAL A 468 2.49 -11.01 4.74
CA VAL A 468 3.72 -10.20 4.77
C VAL A 468 3.89 -9.44 3.45
N ALA A 469 3.55 -10.05 2.31
CA ALA A 469 3.51 -9.36 1.03
C ALA A 469 2.46 -8.24 0.99
N ALA A 470 1.28 -8.45 1.57
CA ALA A 470 0.24 -7.42 1.71
C ALA A 470 0.72 -6.26 2.59
N ALA A 471 1.44 -6.55 3.69
CA ALA A 471 2.02 -5.53 4.57
C ALA A 471 3.07 -4.69 3.84
N ALA A 472 3.95 -5.33 3.06
CA ALA A 472 4.91 -4.63 2.22
C ALA A 472 4.23 -3.80 1.12
N SER A 473 3.16 -4.32 0.53
CA SER A 473 2.36 -3.64 -0.51
C SER A 473 1.69 -2.37 0.00
N LEU A 474 1.16 -2.38 1.24
CA LEU A 474 0.52 -1.22 1.87
C LEU A 474 1.52 -0.19 2.41
N SER A 475 2.77 -0.59 2.64
CA SER A 475 3.82 0.29 3.16
C SER A 475 4.52 1.12 2.07
N LEU A 476 4.41 0.71 0.81
CA LEU A 476 5.11 1.32 -0.33
C LEU A 476 4.12 1.85 -1.37
N SER A 477 4.62 2.65 -2.31
CA SER A 477 3.79 3.20 -3.39
C SER A 477 3.26 2.10 -4.31
N ASN A 478 2.10 2.33 -4.94
CA ASN A 478 1.54 1.38 -5.90
C ASN A 478 2.53 1.11 -7.05
N PRO A 479 2.92 -0.14 -7.33
CA PRO A 479 3.94 -0.44 -8.33
C PRO A 479 3.42 -0.40 -9.77
N PHE A 480 2.10 -0.39 -9.98
CA PHE A 480 1.52 -0.30 -11.32
C PHE A 480 1.71 1.10 -11.87
N ILE A 481 2.48 1.22 -12.96
CA ILE A 481 2.77 2.50 -13.59
C ILE A 481 1.50 3.06 -14.21
N MET A 482 1.00 4.15 -13.63
CA MET A 482 -0.05 4.95 -14.24
C MET A 482 0.56 5.66 -15.46
N GLN A 483 0.11 5.37 -16.69
CA GLN A 483 0.75 5.83 -17.95
C GLN A 483 0.75 7.35 -18.23
N PHE A 484 0.66 8.18 -17.19
CA PHE A 484 1.11 9.55 -17.23
C PHE A 484 2.54 9.74 -16.68
N GLU A 485 3.22 8.65 -16.28
CA GLU A 485 4.55 8.63 -15.63
C GLU A 485 5.63 7.87 -16.43
N GLY A 486 5.38 7.55 -17.71
CA GLY A 486 6.38 6.88 -18.54
C GLY A 486 6.56 7.59 -19.87
N SER A 487 7.49 8.55 -19.96
CA SER A 487 8.06 8.93 -21.24
C SER A 487 9.53 8.49 -21.33
N HIS A 488 9.71 7.35 -22.00
CA HIS A 488 10.91 6.94 -22.74
C HIS A 488 12.23 6.81 -21.94
N THR A 489 12.51 5.60 -21.45
CA THR A 489 13.89 5.08 -21.41
C THR A 489 14.21 4.38 -22.73
N ASP A 490 14.48 5.16 -23.78
CA ASP A 490 15.03 4.59 -25.02
C ASP A 490 16.57 4.58 -24.94
N ILE A 491 17.13 3.41 -24.62
CA ILE A 491 18.58 3.14 -24.68
C ILE A 491 19.06 2.80 -26.11
N ASN A 492 18.16 2.67 -27.10
CA ASN A 492 18.52 2.16 -28.44
C ASN A 492 18.60 3.18 -29.60
N VAL A 493 18.63 4.49 -29.35
CA VAL A 493 18.62 5.51 -30.44
C VAL A 493 20.01 5.84 -31.02
N LEU A 494 21.06 5.07 -30.70
CA LEU A 494 22.40 5.35 -31.24
C LEU A 494 22.74 4.67 -32.58
N LYS A 495 21.80 4.04 -33.29
CA LYS A 495 22.07 3.55 -34.65
C LYS A 495 20.87 3.76 -35.59
N LYS A 496 21.15 4.52 -36.65
CA LYS A 496 20.29 4.94 -37.78
C LYS A 496 19.49 6.21 -37.52
N ASP A 497 19.94 7.28 -38.16
CA ASP A 497 19.11 8.11 -39.05
C ASP A 497 20.03 9.17 -39.69
N GLU A 498 20.69 8.79 -40.79
CA GLU A 498 21.02 9.73 -41.85
C GLU A 498 19.92 9.57 -42.90
N GLU A 499 19.00 10.53 -42.99
CA GLU A 499 18.40 11.01 -44.24
C GLU A 499 17.37 12.13 -43.94
N SER A 500 17.39 13.14 -44.81
CA SER A 500 16.74 14.46 -44.73
C SER A 500 15.21 14.44 -44.60
N ASP A 501 14.66 15.21 -43.65
CA ASP A 501 13.23 15.21 -43.29
C ASP A 501 12.42 16.29 -44.03
N SER A 502 11.33 15.86 -44.70
CA SER A 502 10.30 16.69 -45.33
C SER A 502 9.00 16.60 -44.50
N GLY A 503 8.16 17.65 -44.55
CA GLY A 503 7.03 17.87 -43.62
C GLY A 503 5.97 16.76 -43.49
N ASP A 504 5.95 15.75 -44.35
CA ASP A 504 5.04 14.61 -44.27
C ASP A 504 5.50 13.53 -43.27
N SER A 505 6.81 13.38 -43.04
CA SER A 505 7.35 12.36 -42.12
C SER A 505 7.01 12.64 -40.65
N LYS A 506 6.86 13.92 -40.29
CA LYS A 506 6.50 14.35 -38.93
C LYS A 506 5.08 13.94 -38.53
N LYS A 507 4.13 13.98 -39.46
CA LYS A 507 2.75 13.51 -39.23
C LYS A 507 2.67 11.99 -39.13
N ALA A 508 3.53 11.27 -39.85
CA ALA A 508 3.63 9.81 -39.74
C ALA A 508 4.22 9.39 -38.37
N LYS A 509 5.32 10.03 -37.94
CA LYS A 509 5.94 9.80 -36.62
C LYS A 509 4.99 10.11 -35.46
N ASP A 510 4.18 11.17 -35.57
CA ASP A 510 3.17 11.52 -34.54
C ASP A 510 2.00 10.50 -34.49
N LYS A 511 1.61 9.92 -35.62
CA LYS A 511 0.59 8.85 -35.66
C LYS A 511 1.12 7.54 -35.08
N GLU A 512 2.35 7.18 -35.41
CA GLU A 512 3.03 6.00 -34.90
C GLU A 512 3.22 6.07 -33.37
N GLU A 513 3.68 7.21 -32.84
CA GLU A 513 3.82 7.43 -31.40
C GLU A 513 2.46 7.38 -30.68
N LYS A 514 1.38 7.90 -31.29
CA LYS A 514 0.02 7.76 -30.74
C LYS A 514 -0.45 6.31 -30.70
N LEU A 515 -0.20 5.55 -31.76
CA LEU A 515 -0.54 4.12 -31.81
C LEU A 515 0.26 3.31 -30.78
N ARG A 516 1.56 3.59 -30.64
CA ARG A 516 2.42 2.97 -29.62
C ARG A 516 1.91 3.21 -28.21
N ARG A 517 1.47 4.44 -27.90
CA ARG A 517 0.84 4.77 -26.61
C ARG A 517 -0.46 4.03 -26.38
N LYS A 518 -1.30 3.89 -27.41
CA LYS A 518 -2.55 3.12 -27.32
C LYS A 518 -2.26 1.64 -27.02
N ASN A 519 -1.31 1.04 -27.73
CA ASN A 519 -0.91 -0.35 -27.52
C ASN A 519 -0.30 -0.57 -26.13
N LEU A 520 0.54 0.36 -25.66
CA LEU A 520 1.10 0.30 -24.30
C LEU A 520 -0.03 0.39 -23.26
N LYS A 521 -1.03 1.25 -23.46
CA LYS A 521 -2.19 1.40 -22.55
C LYS A 521 -3.03 0.13 -22.49
N GLU A 522 -3.26 -0.50 -23.63
CA GLU A 522 -3.98 -1.78 -23.70
C GLU A 522 -3.18 -2.91 -23.05
N SER A 523 -1.86 -2.98 -23.31
CA SER A 523 -0.97 -3.95 -22.68
C SER A 523 -0.92 -3.79 -21.15
N ALA A 524 -0.80 -2.57 -20.62
CA ALA A 524 -0.82 -2.33 -19.19
C ALA A 524 -2.18 -2.69 -18.56
N LYS A 525 -3.30 -2.44 -19.27
CA LYS A 525 -4.63 -2.86 -18.83
C LYS A 525 -4.73 -4.39 -18.77
N GLN A 526 -4.24 -5.09 -19.80
CA GLN A 526 -4.19 -6.56 -19.86
C GLN A 526 -3.33 -7.15 -18.74
N SER A 527 -2.13 -6.61 -18.53
CA SER A 527 -1.24 -7.01 -17.45
C SER A 527 -1.88 -6.80 -16.07
N ARG A 528 -2.57 -5.68 -15.84
CA ARG A 528 -3.29 -5.46 -14.58
C ARG A 528 -4.44 -6.44 -14.39
N THR A 529 -5.20 -6.76 -15.45
CA THR A 529 -6.27 -7.77 -15.36
C THR A 529 -5.74 -9.17 -15.06
N LYS A 530 -4.50 -9.49 -15.46
CA LYS A 530 -3.84 -10.76 -15.13
C LYS A 530 -3.64 -10.94 -13.62
N PHE A 531 -3.25 -9.88 -12.92
CA PHE A 531 -3.01 -9.93 -11.47
C PHE A 531 -4.23 -9.59 -10.61
N SER A 532 -5.30 -9.11 -11.23
CA SER A 532 -6.44 -8.51 -10.55
C SER A 532 -7.15 -9.49 -9.61
N ASN A 533 -7.14 -9.16 -8.33
CA ASN A 533 -7.98 -9.79 -7.32
C ASN A 533 -9.25 -8.93 -7.09
N PRO A 534 -10.46 -9.43 -7.39
CA PRO A 534 -11.70 -8.65 -7.31
C PRO A 534 -12.11 -8.26 -5.88
N SER A 535 -11.51 -8.90 -4.86
CA SER A 535 -11.77 -8.60 -3.46
C SER A 535 -10.83 -7.53 -2.89
N SER A 536 -9.65 -7.31 -3.48
CA SER A 536 -8.66 -6.40 -2.89
C SER A 536 -7.57 -5.90 -3.86
N ASP A 537 -7.34 -4.57 -3.83
CA ASP A 537 -6.18 -3.94 -4.49
C ASP A 537 -4.86 -4.40 -3.87
N VAL A 538 -4.84 -4.57 -2.55
CA VAL A 538 -3.65 -5.05 -1.82
C VAL A 538 -3.25 -6.46 -2.26
N LEU A 539 -4.20 -7.40 -2.33
CA LEU A 539 -3.93 -8.77 -2.79
C LEU A 539 -3.54 -8.83 -4.27
N THR A 540 -4.06 -7.90 -5.10
CA THR A 540 -3.62 -7.73 -6.49
C THR A 540 -2.12 -7.41 -6.57
N ILE A 541 -1.64 -6.51 -5.70
CA ILE A 541 -0.21 -6.15 -5.64
C ILE A 541 0.62 -7.29 -5.04
N ALA A 542 0.13 -7.94 -3.98
CA ALA A 542 0.82 -9.07 -3.36
C ALA A 542 1.03 -10.24 -4.34
N TYR A 543 0.03 -10.52 -5.19
CA TYR A 543 0.17 -11.54 -6.24
C TYR A 543 1.17 -11.12 -7.32
N ALA A 544 1.14 -9.85 -7.75
CA ALA A 544 2.15 -9.33 -8.67
C ALA A 544 3.57 -9.43 -8.09
N LEU A 545 3.73 -9.22 -6.78
CA LEU A 545 5.01 -9.39 -6.07
C LEU A 545 5.47 -10.85 -6.05
N GLN A 546 4.56 -11.80 -5.84
CA GLN A 546 4.89 -13.23 -5.93
C GLN A 546 5.40 -13.58 -7.33
N CYS A 547 4.67 -13.19 -8.38
CA CYS A 547 5.09 -13.45 -9.77
C CYS A 547 6.43 -12.77 -10.11
N PHE A 548 6.67 -11.57 -9.59
CA PHE A 548 7.95 -10.86 -9.75
C PHE A 548 9.11 -11.64 -9.11
N GLU A 549 8.95 -12.14 -7.89
CA GLU A 549 10.00 -12.92 -7.20
C GLU A 549 10.23 -14.30 -7.83
N LEU A 550 9.22 -14.86 -8.49
CA LEU A 550 9.31 -16.11 -9.27
C LEU A 550 9.91 -15.91 -10.67
N SER A 551 9.96 -14.68 -11.16
CA SER A 551 10.45 -14.39 -12.51
C SER A 551 11.96 -14.64 -12.62
N GLY A 552 12.40 -15.22 -13.74
CA GLY A 552 13.83 -15.44 -14.01
C GLY A 552 14.59 -14.13 -14.23
N ASN A 553 13.94 -13.12 -14.83
CA ASN A 553 14.49 -11.77 -15.00
C ASN A 553 13.50 -10.70 -14.47
N PRO A 554 13.76 -10.15 -13.27
CA PRO A 554 12.89 -9.15 -12.63
C PRO A 554 12.66 -7.87 -13.45
N VAL A 555 13.66 -7.44 -14.23
CA VAL A 555 13.59 -6.21 -15.04
C VAL A 555 12.68 -6.41 -16.23
N ASP A 556 12.85 -7.52 -16.96
CA ASP A 556 12.02 -7.86 -18.12
C ASP A 556 10.57 -8.09 -17.70
N PHE A 557 10.36 -8.80 -16.59
CA PHE A 557 9.02 -9.01 -16.00
C PHE A 557 8.31 -7.67 -15.72
N CYS A 558 9.00 -6.70 -15.13
CA CYS A 558 8.42 -5.40 -14.85
C CYS A 558 8.10 -4.62 -16.14
N ASN A 559 8.96 -4.69 -17.15
CA ASN A 559 8.74 -4.03 -18.44
C ASN A 559 7.53 -4.62 -19.18
N GLU A 560 7.38 -5.94 -19.19
CA GLU A 560 6.25 -6.65 -19.79
C GLU A 560 4.92 -6.36 -19.08
N HIS A 561 4.97 -6.19 -17.76
CA HIS A 561 3.79 -6.01 -16.93
C HIS A 561 3.48 -4.56 -16.53
N ALA A 562 4.24 -3.60 -17.05
CA ALA A 562 4.11 -2.17 -16.73
C ALA A 562 4.18 -1.90 -15.21
N LEU A 563 5.14 -2.56 -14.54
CA LEU A 563 5.42 -2.43 -13.12
C LEU A 563 6.69 -1.59 -12.89
N HIS A 564 6.75 -0.91 -11.76
CA HIS A 564 7.89 -0.12 -11.36
C HIS A 564 8.97 -0.98 -10.67
N VAL A 565 10.08 -1.24 -11.37
CA VAL A 565 11.16 -2.15 -10.92
C VAL A 565 11.64 -1.83 -9.50
N LYS A 566 12.00 -0.58 -9.22
CA LYS A 566 12.54 -0.18 -7.91
C LYS A 566 11.54 -0.41 -6.78
N THR A 567 10.25 -0.14 -7.02
CA THR A 567 9.20 -0.36 -6.03
C THR A 567 9.03 -1.85 -5.76
N MET A 568 9.05 -2.69 -6.80
CA MET A 568 8.96 -4.15 -6.65
C MET A 568 10.17 -4.73 -5.90
N GLU A 569 11.38 -4.25 -6.17
CA GLU A 569 12.59 -4.64 -5.43
C GLU A 569 12.53 -4.25 -3.95
N GLU A 570 12.11 -3.01 -3.65
CA GLU A 570 11.90 -2.53 -2.28
C GLU A 570 10.82 -3.33 -1.56
N MET A 571 9.71 -3.65 -2.24
CA MET A 571 8.65 -4.52 -1.72
C MET A 571 9.16 -5.93 -1.39
N SER A 572 9.97 -6.53 -2.28
CA SER A 572 10.57 -7.85 -2.03
C SER A 572 11.51 -7.84 -0.82
N LYS A 573 12.36 -6.81 -0.71
CA LYS A 573 13.26 -6.64 0.45
C LYS A 573 12.48 -6.47 1.74
N LEU A 574 11.45 -5.62 1.74
CA LEU A 574 10.60 -5.38 2.89
C LEU A 574 9.85 -6.67 3.29
N ARG A 575 9.28 -7.42 2.33
CA ARG A 575 8.63 -8.71 2.59
C ARG A 575 9.55 -9.66 3.36
N LYS A 576 10.79 -9.83 2.89
CA LYS A 576 11.77 -10.72 3.54
C LYS A 576 12.15 -10.25 4.95
N GLN A 577 12.35 -8.94 5.14
CA GLN A 577 12.64 -8.36 6.46
C GLN A 577 11.48 -8.56 7.44
N LEU A 578 10.24 -8.31 6.99
CA LEU A 578 9.05 -8.51 7.81
C LEU A 578 8.84 -9.98 8.16
N LEU A 579 9.11 -10.90 7.23
CA LEU A 579 9.05 -12.33 7.51
C LEU A 579 10.05 -12.72 8.60
N GLN A 580 11.31 -12.27 8.51
CA GLN A 580 12.32 -12.49 9.54
C GLN A 580 11.87 -11.96 10.92
N LEU A 581 11.26 -10.77 10.96
CA LEU A 581 10.78 -10.19 12.21
C LEU A 581 9.66 -10.99 12.85
N VAL A 582 8.74 -11.57 12.07
CA VAL A 582 7.68 -12.45 12.59
C VAL A 582 8.26 -13.65 13.35
N PHE A 583 9.35 -14.24 12.85
CA PHE A 583 9.98 -15.39 13.50
C PHE A 583 10.90 -14.99 14.67
N ASN A 584 11.63 -13.89 14.56
CA ASN A 584 12.59 -13.44 15.58
C ASN A 584 11.93 -12.94 16.87
N GLN A 585 10.67 -12.48 16.82
CA GLN A 585 9.97 -11.94 18.00
C GLN A 585 9.52 -13.03 19.01
N SER A 586 9.59 -14.31 18.64
CA SER A 586 9.14 -15.42 19.49
C SER A 586 9.99 -15.64 20.77
N PHE A 587 11.07 -14.88 20.98
CA PHE A 587 12.05 -15.12 22.06
C PHE A 587 11.74 -14.46 23.41
N ASN A 588 10.79 -13.51 23.49
CA ASN A 588 10.39 -12.89 24.75
C ASN A 588 9.13 -13.58 25.29
N GLY A 589 9.29 -14.68 26.05
CA GLY A 589 8.26 -15.63 26.52
C GLY A 589 7.08 -15.10 27.37
N ARG A 590 6.66 -13.84 27.21
CA ARG A 590 5.47 -13.24 27.82
C ARG A 590 4.29 -13.10 26.85
N GLN A 591 4.44 -13.45 25.57
CA GLN A 591 3.44 -13.22 24.53
C GLN A 591 3.27 -14.41 23.58
N GLU A 592 3.10 -15.61 24.14
CA GLU A 592 2.87 -16.80 23.33
C GLU A 592 1.70 -16.64 22.36
N GLU A 593 0.63 -15.90 22.70
CA GLU A 593 -0.54 -15.70 21.83
C GLU A 593 -0.19 -15.16 20.43
N PHE A 594 0.90 -14.40 20.30
CA PHE A 594 1.30 -13.69 19.08
C PHE A 594 2.45 -14.37 18.34
N SER A 595 2.84 -15.59 18.70
CA SER A 595 3.85 -16.36 17.99
C SER A 595 3.26 -17.22 16.87
N TRP A 596 4.00 -17.36 15.77
CA TRP A 596 3.64 -18.27 14.68
C TRP A 596 3.91 -19.73 15.06
N THR A 597 2.97 -20.63 14.73
CA THR A 597 3.01 -22.05 15.17
C THR A 597 2.99 -23.07 14.04
N HIS A 598 2.88 -22.66 12.76
CA HIS A 598 2.56 -23.56 11.64
C HIS A 598 3.74 -23.92 10.72
N GLY A 599 4.98 -23.72 11.17
CA GLY A 599 6.20 -24.06 10.42
C GLY A 599 7.35 -23.10 10.71
N THR A 600 8.46 -23.26 9.99
CA THR A 600 9.63 -22.36 10.06
C THR A 600 9.58 -21.27 8.99
N LEU A 601 10.57 -20.38 9.02
CA LEU A 601 10.75 -19.35 7.99
C LEU A 601 10.94 -19.98 6.60
N GLU A 602 11.70 -21.07 6.51
CA GLU A 602 11.97 -21.79 5.27
C GLU A 602 10.70 -22.42 4.70
N ASP A 603 9.78 -22.89 5.55
CA ASP A 603 8.50 -23.46 5.10
C ASP A 603 7.61 -22.39 4.45
N VAL A 604 7.61 -21.17 5.00
CA VAL A 604 6.91 -20.02 4.42
C VAL A 604 7.50 -19.61 3.08
N GLU A 605 8.84 -19.53 2.99
CA GLU A 605 9.51 -19.24 1.73
C GLU A 605 9.30 -20.35 0.69
N ARG A 606 9.27 -21.62 1.10
CA ARG A 606 8.96 -22.74 0.20
C ARG A 606 7.54 -22.62 -0.32
N ALA A 607 6.55 -22.38 0.55
CA ALA A 607 5.16 -22.20 0.15
C ALA A 607 4.98 -20.99 -0.78
N TRP A 608 5.67 -19.89 -0.51
CA TRP A 608 5.67 -18.68 -1.34
C TRP A 608 6.23 -18.92 -2.75
N ARG A 609 7.19 -19.84 -2.90
CA ARG A 609 7.87 -20.14 -4.17
C ARG A 609 7.13 -21.14 -5.07
N VAL A 610 6.05 -21.75 -4.62
CA VAL A 610 5.26 -22.67 -5.46
C VAL A 610 4.33 -21.86 -6.39
N SER A 611 4.53 -22.01 -7.70
CA SER A 611 3.66 -21.41 -8.72
C SER A 611 2.41 -22.27 -8.91
N SER A 612 1.21 -21.69 -8.79
CA SER A 612 -0.01 -22.27 -9.37
C SER A 612 -0.42 -21.44 -10.58
N ASP A 613 -0.67 -22.10 -11.72
CA ASP A 613 -0.96 -21.44 -13.00
C ASP A 613 -2.30 -20.69 -13.03
N LYS A 614 -3.11 -20.76 -11.97
CA LYS A 614 -4.30 -19.92 -11.73
C LYS A 614 -4.45 -19.64 -10.23
N HIS A 615 -4.74 -18.37 -9.88
CA HIS A 615 -5.09 -17.81 -8.55
C HIS A 615 -4.54 -18.58 -7.33
N CYS A 616 -3.43 -18.11 -6.76
CA CYS A 616 -2.77 -18.82 -5.66
C CYS A 616 -3.54 -18.80 -4.32
N LEU A 617 -4.50 -17.91 -4.13
CA LEU A 617 -5.31 -17.84 -2.91
C LEU A 617 -6.71 -18.43 -3.13
N LEU A 618 -7.12 -19.29 -2.21
CA LEU A 618 -8.50 -19.78 -2.10
C LEU A 618 -9.41 -18.68 -1.52
N LEU A 619 -10.72 -18.75 -1.77
CA LEU A 619 -11.65 -17.71 -1.31
C LEU A 619 -11.64 -17.52 0.22
N ASN A 620 -11.55 -18.61 0.97
CA ASN A 620 -11.42 -18.57 2.44
C ASN A 620 -10.11 -17.88 2.89
N GLU A 621 -9.01 -18.06 2.14
CA GLU A 621 -7.72 -17.39 2.40
C GLU A 621 -7.81 -15.90 2.10
N GLU A 622 -8.43 -15.53 0.98
CA GLU A 622 -8.72 -14.13 0.64
C GLU A 622 -9.58 -13.47 1.71
N GLU A 623 -10.63 -14.16 2.19
CA GLU A 623 -11.49 -13.66 3.25
C GLU A 623 -10.77 -13.50 4.58
N LEU A 624 -9.86 -14.42 4.92
CA LEU A 624 -9.03 -14.32 6.11
C LEU A 624 -8.09 -13.11 6.03
N LEU A 625 -7.43 -12.91 4.89
CA LEU A 625 -6.59 -11.74 4.66
C LEU A 625 -7.42 -10.45 4.65
N GLY A 626 -8.62 -10.47 4.08
CA GLY A 626 -9.58 -9.36 4.11
C GLY A 626 -10.01 -9.00 5.54
N GLN A 627 -10.23 -9.99 6.41
CA GLN A 627 -10.48 -9.77 7.84
C GLN A 627 -9.29 -9.09 8.54
N ALA A 628 -8.06 -9.52 8.24
CA ALA A 628 -6.87 -8.92 8.81
C ALA A 628 -6.65 -7.48 8.35
N ILE A 629 -6.85 -7.20 7.05
CA ILE A 629 -6.79 -5.83 6.50
C ILE A 629 -7.89 -4.97 7.16
N CYS A 630 -9.10 -5.51 7.32
CA CYS A 630 -10.19 -4.85 8.03
C CYS A 630 -9.83 -4.49 9.47
N ALA A 631 -9.11 -5.36 10.18
CA ALA A 631 -8.65 -5.09 11.55
C ALA A 631 -7.61 -3.96 11.61
N GLY A 632 -6.69 -3.87 10.64
CA GLY A 632 -5.70 -2.80 10.56
C GLY A 632 -6.26 -1.43 10.13
N TRP A 633 -7.37 -1.42 9.39
CA TRP A 633 -8.00 -0.23 8.82
C TRP A 633 -9.46 -0.03 9.29
N ALA A 634 -9.76 -0.46 10.52
CA ALA A 634 -11.10 -0.45 11.11
C ALA A 634 -11.80 0.92 11.13
N ASP A 635 -11.06 2.03 11.26
CA ASP A 635 -11.58 3.41 11.20
C ASP A 635 -11.62 4.00 9.78
N ARG A 636 -11.07 3.31 8.77
CA ARG A 636 -11.02 3.71 7.36
C ARG A 636 -11.96 2.84 6.52
N VAL A 637 -13.23 2.82 6.90
CA VAL A 637 -14.31 2.09 6.22
C VAL A 637 -15.15 3.05 5.39
N ALA A 638 -15.61 2.58 4.23
CA ALA A 638 -16.55 3.30 3.38
C ALA A 638 -17.73 2.42 2.98
N LYS A 639 -18.94 3.01 2.99
CA LYS A 639 -20.19 2.37 2.56
C LYS A 639 -20.61 2.87 1.18
N ARG A 640 -21.00 1.96 0.30
CA ARG A 640 -21.46 2.27 -1.05
C ARG A 640 -22.79 3.04 -1.02
N ILE A 641 -22.87 4.09 -1.83
CA ILE A 641 -24.11 4.86 -2.02
C ILE A 641 -24.84 4.29 -3.24
N LYS A 642 -26.05 3.73 -3.04
CA LYS A 642 -26.92 3.24 -4.11
C LYS A 642 -27.98 4.30 -4.44
N GLY A 643 -28.08 4.76 -5.70
CA GLY A 643 -29.17 5.64 -6.18
C GLY A 643 -28.81 7.12 -6.46
N VAL A 644 -29.63 7.77 -7.30
CA VAL A 644 -29.45 9.11 -7.90
C VAL A 644 -29.86 10.23 -6.92
N THR A 645 -29.04 10.57 -5.94
CA THR A 645 -29.12 11.88 -5.27
C THR A 645 -28.06 12.80 -5.88
N SER A 646 -28.24 13.13 -7.16
CA SER A 646 -27.36 14.10 -7.81
C SER A 646 -27.74 15.51 -7.38
N SER A 647 -26.93 16.13 -6.52
CA SER A 647 -26.66 17.56 -6.68
C SER A 647 -26.06 17.75 -8.10
N GLY A 648 -26.45 18.81 -8.80
CA GLY A 648 -26.27 18.96 -10.26
C GLY A 648 -24.83 18.88 -10.81
N GLY A 649 -23.80 18.81 -9.96
CA GLY A 649 -22.39 18.69 -10.35
C GLY A 649 -21.83 17.27 -10.47
N ASP A 650 -22.54 16.24 -9.99
CA ASP A 650 -21.99 14.88 -9.83
C ASP A 650 -22.35 13.86 -10.91
N ARG A 651 -23.17 14.26 -11.90
CA ARG A 651 -23.59 13.38 -13.01
C ARG A 651 -22.48 13.08 -14.03
N LYS A 652 -21.35 13.81 -13.99
CA LYS A 652 -20.26 13.67 -14.97
C LYS A 652 -19.23 12.59 -14.64
N VAL A 653 -19.21 12.06 -13.41
CA VAL A 653 -18.19 11.11 -12.97
C VAL A 653 -18.74 9.68 -13.03
N ASN A 654 -18.19 8.88 -13.93
CA ASN A 654 -18.56 7.48 -14.13
C ASN A 654 -17.73 6.55 -13.21
N ALA A 655 -17.60 6.94 -11.94
CA ALA A 655 -16.90 6.22 -10.87
C ALA A 655 -17.87 5.84 -9.75
N VAL A 656 -17.59 4.75 -9.04
CA VAL A 656 -18.47 4.25 -7.97
C VAL A 656 -18.38 5.17 -6.75
N ARG A 657 -19.55 5.53 -6.20
CA ARG A 657 -19.68 6.49 -5.09
C ARG A 657 -19.77 5.78 -3.75
N TYR A 658 -19.07 6.32 -2.76
CA TYR A 658 -19.01 5.83 -1.39
C TYR A 658 -19.15 6.99 -0.40
N GLN A 659 -19.55 6.67 0.82
CA GLN A 659 -19.47 7.54 2.00
C GLN A 659 -18.44 6.94 2.96
N ALA A 660 -17.38 7.69 3.29
CA ALA A 660 -16.34 7.24 4.21
C ALA A 660 -16.65 7.64 5.67
N CYS A 661 -16.16 6.88 6.65
CA CYS A 661 -16.37 7.18 8.07
C CYS A 661 -15.91 8.59 8.46
N MET A 662 -14.71 9.00 8.02
CA MET A 662 -14.10 10.27 8.45
C MET A 662 -14.57 11.48 7.64
N VAL A 663 -15.39 11.28 6.61
CA VAL A 663 -15.74 12.33 5.63
C VAL A 663 -17.25 12.40 5.45
N LYS A 664 -17.80 13.61 5.44
CA LYS A 664 -19.23 13.83 5.14
C LYS A 664 -19.54 13.85 3.65
N GLU A 665 -18.58 14.35 2.86
CA GLU A 665 -18.66 14.42 1.41
C GLU A 665 -18.60 13.03 0.76
N THR A 666 -19.12 12.94 -0.46
CA THR A 666 -19.04 11.75 -1.30
C THR A 666 -17.59 11.51 -1.74
N VAL A 667 -17.12 10.28 -1.56
CA VAL A 667 -15.81 9.83 -2.05
C VAL A 667 -15.97 8.85 -3.21
N PHE A 668 -14.97 8.77 -4.08
CA PHE A 668 -15.05 8.05 -5.35
C PHE A 668 -14.03 6.91 -5.39
N LEU A 669 -14.46 5.72 -5.80
CA LEU A 669 -13.56 4.60 -6.07
C LEU A 669 -13.03 4.71 -7.50
N HIS A 670 -11.72 4.81 -7.65
CA HIS A 670 -11.10 4.93 -8.97
C HIS A 670 -11.32 3.67 -9.82
N ARG A 671 -11.58 3.82 -11.12
CA ARG A 671 -11.83 2.71 -12.06
C ARG A 671 -10.68 1.71 -12.20
N TRP A 672 -9.47 2.13 -11.82
CA TRP A 672 -8.30 1.24 -11.85
C TRP A 672 -8.19 0.37 -10.62
N SER A 673 -8.99 0.62 -9.58
CA SER A 673 -9.13 -0.33 -8.48
C SER A 673 -9.68 -1.65 -9.03
N SER A 674 -9.05 -2.75 -8.64
CA SER A 674 -9.50 -4.12 -8.90
C SER A 674 -10.91 -4.38 -8.31
N VAL A 675 -11.26 -3.66 -7.24
CA VAL A 675 -12.53 -3.74 -6.51
C VAL A 675 -13.63 -2.90 -7.19
N SER A 676 -13.28 -2.05 -8.16
CA SER A 676 -14.26 -1.14 -8.81
C SER A 676 -15.38 -1.88 -9.55
N ARG A 677 -15.11 -3.07 -10.10
CA ARG A 677 -16.09 -3.90 -10.80
C ARG A 677 -17.04 -4.60 -9.85
N SER A 678 -16.54 -5.14 -8.73
CA SER A 678 -17.36 -5.81 -7.72
C SER A 678 -18.21 -4.81 -6.93
N ALA A 679 -17.71 -3.57 -6.75
CA ALA A 679 -18.41 -2.46 -6.11
C ALA A 679 -19.14 -2.89 -4.81
N PRO A 680 -18.39 -3.43 -3.82
CA PRO A 680 -18.95 -4.02 -2.62
C PRO A 680 -19.69 -2.99 -1.77
N GLU A 681 -20.62 -3.45 -0.93
CA GLU A 681 -21.37 -2.55 -0.04
C GLU A 681 -20.46 -1.84 0.96
N PHE A 682 -19.49 -2.56 1.54
CA PHE A 682 -18.48 -2.01 2.42
C PHE A 682 -17.09 -2.34 1.90
N LEU A 683 -16.18 -1.39 2.06
CA LEU A 683 -14.75 -1.58 1.83
C LEU A 683 -13.95 -0.84 2.89
N VAL A 684 -12.71 -1.26 3.09
CA VAL A 684 -11.67 -0.46 3.76
C VAL A 684 -10.73 0.12 2.72
N TYR A 685 -10.08 1.22 3.06
CA TYR A 685 -9.16 1.94 2.18
C TYR A 685 -7.87 2.32 2.87
N SER A 686 -6.75 2.32 2.13
CA SER A 686 -5.44 2.69 2.66
C SER A 686 -5.32 4.19 2.86
N GLU A 687 -5.74 5.00 1.88
CA GLU A 687 -5.66 6.47 1.91
C GLU A 687 -6.83 7.11 1.12
N LEU A 688 -7.18 8.35 1.49
CA LEU A 688 -8.09 9.20 0.71
C LEU A 688 -7.27 10.32 0.09
N LEU A 689 -7.15 10.31 -1.22
CA LEU A 689 -6.39 11.32 -1.95
C LEU A 689 -7.34 12.33 -2.59
N TYR A 690 -7.25 13.57 -2.16
CA TYR A 690 -7.98 14.68 -2.77
C TYR A 690 -7.18 15.26 -3.93
N THR A 691 -7.79 15.23 -5.12
CA THR A 691 -7.28 15.89 -6.32
C THR A 691 -8.22 17.02 -6.71
N LYS A 692 -9.14 16.79 -7.66
CA LYS A 692 -10.34 17.61 -7.85
C LYS A 692 -11.52 17.12 -6.99
N ARG A 693 -11.46 15.84 -6.63
CA ARG A 693 -12.44 15.09 -5.83
C ARG A 693 -11.66 14.12 -4.93
N PRO A 694 -12.24 13.67 -3.81
CA PRO A 694 -11.61 12.68 -2.94
C PRO A 694 -11.74 11.27 -3.52
N TYR A 695 -10.61 10.63 -3.81
CA TYR A 695 -10.55 9.26 -4.31
C TYR A 695 -10.08 8.28 -3.24
N ILE A 696 -10.69 7.10 -3.24
CA ILE A 696 -10.28 5.94 -2.47
C ILE A 696 -9.11 5.25 -3.16
N HIS A 697 -8.03 5.02 -2.40
CA HIS A 697 -6.87 4.23 -2.81
C HIS A 697 -6.68 3.02 -1.87
N GLY A 698 -6.13 1.92 -2.44
CA GLY A 698 -5.87 0.69 -1.71
C GLY A 698 -7.12 0.04 -1.12
N ALA A 699 -8.14 -0.17 -1.95
CA ALA A 699 -9.42 -0.69 -1.50
C ALA A 699 -9.40 -2.21 -1.25
N THR A 700 -10.07 -2.65 -0.20
CA THR A 700 -10.33 -4.07 0.11
C THR A 700 -11.79 -4.24 0.52
N SER A 701 -12.49 -5.18 -0.11
CA SER A 701 -13.88 -5.52 0.19
C SER A 701 -14.02 -6.05 1.62
N VAL A 702 -15.09 -5.65 2.32
CA VAL A 702 -15.33 -6.04 3.71
C VAL A 702 -16.77 -6.51 3.91
N LYS A 703 -16.95 -7.58 4.68
CA LYS A 703 -18.27 -8.06 5.12
C LYS A 703 -18.69 -7.37 6.42
N SER A 704 -20.00 -7.17 6.59
CA SER A 704 -20.56 -6.50 7.77
C SER A 704 -20.18 -7.16 9.10
N ASP A 705 -20.12 -8.49 9.14
CA ASP A 705 -19.77 -9.24 10.35
C ASP A 705 -18.33 -9.00 10.80
N TRP A 706 -17.42 -8.70 9.86
CA TRP A 706 -16.03 -8.39 10.16
C TRP A 706 -15.90 -7.04 10.88
N LEU A 707 -16.75 -6.07 10.53
CA LEU A 707 -16.82 -4.77 11.22
C LEU A 707 -17.24 -4.96 12.68
N VAL A 708 -18.25 -5.80 12.94
CA VAL A 708 -18.71 -6.06 14.31
C VAL A 708 -17.61 -6.75 15.12
N LYS A 709 -16.86 -7.67 14.50
CA LYS A 709 -15.81 -8.46 15.15
C LYS A 709 -14.53 -7.68 15.42
N TYR A 710 -14.01 -6.96 14.44
CA TYR A 710 -12.68 -6.32 14.50
C TYR A 710 -12.71 -4.81 14.71
N ALA A 711 -13.90 -4.18 14.63
CA ALA A 711 -14.09 -2.76 14.83
C ALA A 711 -15.20 -2.49 15.87
N LYS A 712 -15.29 -3.34 16.89
CA LYS A 712 -16.32 -3.29 17.94
C LYS A 712 -16.41 -1.93 18.64
N SER A 713 -15.28 -1.25 18.82
CA SER A 713 -15.22 0.10 19.42
C SER A 713 -15.94 1.18 18.61
N LEU A 714 -16.18 0.94 17.32
CA LEU A 714 -16.93 1.81 16.41
C LEU A 714 -18.38 1.34 16.21
N CYS A 715 -18.78 0.25 16.86
CA CYS A 715 -20.15 -0.27 16.84
C CYS A 715 -20.92 0.22 18.06
N THR A 716 -22.19 0.57 17.85
CA THR A 716 -23.17 0.68 18.93
C THR A 716 -24.29 -0.34 18.70
N PHE A 717 -24.78 -0.97 19.76
CA PHE A 717 -25.73 -2.06 19.69
C PHE A 717 -27.08 -1.63 20.26
N SER A 718 -28.17 -2.04 19.62
CA SER A 718 -29.53 -1.88 20.16
C SER A 718 -29.72 -2.70 21.45
N ALA A 719 -30.85 -2.47 22.12
CA ALA A 719 -31.36 -3.44 23.09
C ALA A 719 -31.60 -4.81 22.40
N PRO A 720 -31.54 -5.92 23.17
CA PRO A 720 -31.97 -7.25 22.71
C PRO A 720 -33.34 -7.21 22.04
N LEU A 721 -33.46 -7.87 20.90
CA LEU A 721 -34.72 -8.01 20.17
C LEU A 721 -35.58 -9.11 20.79
N GLU A 722 -36.90 -8.88 20.83
CA GLU A 722 -37.86 -9.91 21.21
C GLU A 722 -38.11 -10.94 20.08
N ASP A 723 -37.98 -10.47 18.82
CA ASP A 723 -38.07 -11.28 17.61
C ASP A 723 -36.97 -10.84 16.61
N PRO A 724 -36.04 -11.74 16.19
CA PRO A 724 -35.99 -13.17 16.49
C PRO A 724 -35.66 -13.48 17.96
N LYS A 725 -36.16 -14.64 18.45
CA LYS A 725 -35.92 -15.12 19.82
C LYS A 725 -34.43 -15.38 20.08
N PRO A 726 -33.98 -15.27 21.35
CA PRO A 726 -32.62 -15.66 21.73
C PRO A 726 -32.36 -17.14 21.45
N TYR A 727 -31.09 -17.46 21.24
CA TYR A 727 -30.66 -18.78 20.80
C TYR A 727 -29.41 -19.25 21.54
N TYR A 728 -29.21 -20.56 21.54
CA TYR A 728 -27.99 -21.21 22.01
C TYR A 728 -27.14 -21.62 20.80
N ASP A 729 -25.87 -21.25 20.80
CA ASP A 729 -24.90 -21.75 19.83
C ASP A 729 -24.12 -22.93 20.42
N SER A 730 -24.31 -24.09 19.82
CA SER A 730 -23.63 -25.33 20.19
C SER A 730 -22.11 -25.27 20.00
N LEU A 731 -21.59 -24.45 19.08
CA LEU A 731 -20.16 -24.41 18.77
C LEU A 731 -19.38 -23.63 19.83
N THR A 732 -19.91 -22.49 20.25
CA THR A 732 -19.34 -21.68 21.34
C THR A 732 -19.81 -22.12 22.73
N ASP A 733 -20.80 -23.00 22.80
CA ASP A 733 -21.46 -23.47 24.04
C ASP A 733 -22.00 -22.31 24.90
N GLN A 734 -22.58 -21.31 24.22
CA GLN A 734 -23.07 -20.06 24.82
C GLN A 734 -24.44 -19.65 24.27
N VAL A 735 -25.14 -18.81 25.04
CA VAL A 735 -26.45 -18.25 24.68
C VAL A 735 -26.34 -16.79 24.25
N PHE A 736 -27.16 -16.42 23.27
CA PHE A 736 -27.09 -15.14 22.56
C PHE A 736 -28.47 -14.49 22.40
N ASP A 737 -28.51 -13.17 22.54
CA ASP A 737 -29.61 -12.32 22.11
C ASP A 737 -29.34 -11.76 20.71
N TRP A 738 -30.39 -11.53 19.92
CA TRP A 738 -30.25 -10.80 18.66
C TRP A 738 -30.24 -9.30 18.93
N VAL A 739 -29.26 -8.59 18.36
CA VAL A 739 -29.16 -7.13 18.41
C VAL A 739 -28.95 -6.56 17.01
N VAL A 740 -29.31 -5.28 16.84
CA VAL A 740 -29.03 -4.51 15.64
C VAL A 740 -27.78 -3.66 15.90
N PRO A 741 -26.64 -3.96 15.25
CA PRO A 741 -25.47 -3.09 15.30
C PRO A 741 -25.67 -1.88 14.39
N THR A 742 -25.15 -0.74 14.81
CA THR A 742 -24.89 0.41 13.94
C THR A 742 -23.42 0.77 14.00
N PHE A 743 -22.87 1.18 12.86
CA PHE A 743 -21.43 1.35 12.69
C PHE A 743 -21.04 2.79 12.34
N GLY A 744 -19.99 3.26 13.00
CA GLY A 744 -19.31 4.51 12.68
C GLY A 744 -20.16 5.77 12.94
N PRO A 745 -19.63 6.95 12.58
CA PRO A 745 -20.27 8.23 12.89
C PRO A 745 -21.55 8.47 12.08
N HIS A 746 -21.71 7.79 10.95
CA HIS A 746 -22.92 7.86 10.11
C HIS A 746 -24.02 6.88 10.54
N LEU A 747 -23.80 6.12 11.63
CA LEU A 747 -24.74 5.17 12.20
C LEU A 747 -25.27 4.16 11.16
N TRP A 748 -24.37 3.62 10.33
CA TRP A 748 -24.76 2.66 9.31
C TRP A 748 -25.31 1.40 9.97
N ARG A 749 -26.60 1.12 9.78
CA ARG A 749 -27.24 -0.11 10.28
C ARG A 749 -26.61 -1.33 9.60
N LEU A 750 -26.15 -2.27 10.42
CA LEU A 750 -25.61 -3.56 10.01
C LEU A 750 -26.67 -4.67 10.17
N PRO A 751 -26.46 -5.86 9.56
CA PRO A 751 -27.30 -7.03 9.76
C PRO A 751 -27.40 -7.46 11.24
N LEU A 752 -28.40 -8.28 11.56
CA LEU A 752 -28.60 -8.80 12.91
C LEU A 752 -27.37 -9.57 13.39
N HIS A 753 -26.97 -9.32 14.64
CA HIS A 753 -25.81 -9.93 15.26
C HIS A 753 -26.19 -10.60 16.58
N GLY A 754 -25.63 -11.78 16.86
CA GLY A 754 -25.78 -12.43 18.15
C GLY A 754 -24.85 -11.82 19.19
N ALA A 755 -25.39 -11.25 20.26
CA ALA A 755 -24.63 -10.74 21.39
C ALA A 755 -24.70 -11.74 22.57
N PRO A 756 -23.57 -12.13 23.18
CA PRO A 756 -23.58 -12.99 24.36
C PRO A 756 -24.40 -12.36 25.48
N ILE A 757 -25.28 -13.14 26.08
CA ILE A 757 -26.10 -12.68 27.20
C ILE A 757 -25.24 -12.60 28.45
N LEU A 758 -25.26 -11.47 29.16
CA LEU A 758 -24.45 -11.28 30.38
C LEU A 758 -25.21 -11.57 31.66
N ASP A 759 -26.52 -11.35 31.69
CA ASP A 759 -27.34 -11.59 32.88
C ASP A 759 -27.53 -13.09 33.16
N ASP A 760 -27.13 -13.55 34.35
CA ASP A 760 -27.19 -14.95 34.74
C ASP A 760 -28.61 -15.54 34.69
N VAL A 761 -29.63 -14.75 35.06
CA VAL A 761 -31.03 -15.25 35.09
C VAL A 761 -31.52 -15.46 33.67
N HIS A 762 -31.29 -14.49 32.80
CA HIS A 762 -31.65 -14.54 31.39
C HIS A 762 -30.85 -15.63 30.66
N ARG A 763 -29.55 -15.78 30.93
CA ARG A 763 -28.74 -16.88 30.37
C ARG A 763 -29.34 -18.25 30.66
N VAL A 764 -29.67 -18.51 31.92
CA VAL A 764 -30.26 -19.78 32.34
C VAL A 764 -31.64 -19.99 31.73
N ALA A 765 -32.46 -18.93 31.62
CA ALA A 765 -33.76 -19.01 30.96
C ALA A 765 -33.64 -19.38 29.47
N VAL A 766 -32.72 -18.74 28.75
CA VAL A 766 -32.45 -19.02 27.33
C VAL A 766 -31.83 -20.41 27.14
N PHE A 767 -30.95 -20.84 28.05
CA PHE A 767 -30.39 -22.19 28.03
C PHE A 767 -31.48 -23.24 28.28
N ALA A 768 -32.33 -23.06 29.29
CA ALA A 768 -33.45 -23.95 29.59
C ALA A 768 -34.44 -24.06 28.42
N PHE A 769 -34.77 -22.91 27.81
CA PHE A 769 -35.55 -22.85 26.58
C PHE A 769 -34.88 -23.67 25.45
N SER A 770 -33.59 -23.45 25.22
CA SER A 770 -32.83 -24.13 24.16
C SER A 770 -32.63 -25.62 24.41
N LEU A 771 -32.50 -26.04 25.67
CA LEU A 771 -32.44 -27.43 26.08
C LEU A 771 -33.74 -28.14 25.71
N LEU A 772 -34.88 -27.61 26.15
CA LEU A 772 -36.20 -28.21 25.90
C LEU A 772 -36.65 -28.13 24.43
N GLU A 773 -36.23 -27.10 23.68
CA GLU A 773 -36.44 -27.06 22.23
C GLU A 773 -35.60 -28.11 21.48
N GLY A 774 -34.62 -28.73 22.16
CA GLY A 774 -33.71 -29.72 21.58
C GLY A 774 -32.57 -29.11 20.77
N HIS A 775 -32.22 -27.85 21.02
CA HIS A 775 -31.05 -27.19 20.41
C HIS A 775 -29.74 -27.58 21.11
N VAL A 776 -29.80 -27.87 22.42
CA VAL A 776 -28.65 -28.36 23.20
C VAL A 776 -28.47 -29.87 22.98
N LEU A 777 -29.59 -30.62 23.08
CA LEU A 777 -29.65 -32.09 22.93
C LEU A 777 -30.70 -32.48 21.86
N PRO A 778 -30.27 -32.92 20.68
CA PRO A 778 -31.15 -33.26 19.56
C PRO A 778 -32.25 -34.28 19.87
N CYS A 779 -32.02 -35.24 20.78
CA CYS A 779 -33.04 -36.24 21.15
C CYS A 779 -34.37 -35.59 21.60
N LEU A 780 -34.31 -34.44 22.28
CA LEU A 780 -35.49 -33.70 22.75
C LEU A 780 -36.35 -33.11 21.62
N LYS A 781 -35.75 -32.87 20.45
CA LYS A 781 -36.46 -32.31 19.28
C LYS A 781 -37.54 -33.26 18.77
N SER A 782 -37.29 -34.57 18.82
CA SER A 782 -38.20 -35.61 18.33
C SER A 782 -39.46 -35.77 19.19
N VAL A 783 -39.36 -35.43 20.48
CA VAL A 783 -40.40 -35.60 21.50
C VAL A 783 -41.10 -34.31 21.89
N ARG A 784 -40.69 -33.17 21.31
CA ARG A 784 -41.25 -31.83 21.59
C ARG A 784 -42.78 -31.76 21.54
N LYS A 785 -43.41 -32.50 20.63
CA LYS A 785 -44.87 -32.55 20.48
C LYS A 785 -45.61 -33.11 21.69
N PHE A 786 -44.92 -33.86 22.56
CA PHE A 786 -45.46 -34.47 23.78
C PHE A 786 -45.23 -33.60 25.04
N MET A 787 -44.71 -32.37 24.86
CA MET A 787 -44.53 -31.46 25.99
C MET A 787 -45.86 -30.87 26.48
N ALA A 788 -45.97 -30.71 27.80
CA ALA A 788 -47.15 -30.18 28.48
C ALA A 788 -47.28 -28.65 28.42
N ALA A 789 -46.24 -27.94 27.95
CA ALA A 789 -46.28 -26.52 27.60
C ALA A 789 -45.22 -26.22 26.53
N SER A 790 -45.42 -25.11 25.81
CA SER A 790 -44.39 -24.62 24.88
C SER A 790 -43.13 -24.19 25.65
N PRO A 791 -41.93 -24.65 25.28
CA PRO A 791 -40.68 -24.18 25.89
C PRO A 791 -40.50 -22.66 25.83
N ALA A 792 -41.04 -22.00 24.80
CA ALA A 792 -40.99 -20.54 24.65
C ALA A 792 -41.69 -19.79 25.80
N SER A 793 -42.52 -20.46 26.60
CA SER A 793 -43.10 -19.87 27.81
C SER A 793 -42.04 -19.48 28.85
N ILE A 794 -40.87 -20.13 28.89
CA ILE A 794 -39.77 -19.84 29.83
C ILE A 794 -39.23 -18.43 29.66
N LEU A 795 -39.21 -17.92 28.41
CA LEU A 795 -38.62 -16.63 28.07
C LEU A 795 -39.50 -15.44 28.49
N ARG A 796 -40.71 -15.66 29.00
CA ARG A 796 -41.59 -14.58 29.46
C ARG A 796 -41.20 -14.12 30.86
N PRO A 797 -41.15 -12.81 31.16
CA PRO A 797 -40.80 -12.30 32.48
C PRO A 797 -41.66 -12.89 33.62
N GLU A 798 -42.94 -13.16 33.35
CA GLU A 798 -43.90 -13.68 34.33
C GLU A 798 -43.79 -15.21 34.53
N ALA A 799 -42.97 -15.90 33.73
CA ALA A 799 -42.90 -17.35 33.71
C ALA A 799 -42.27 -17.93 34.98
N SER A 800 -41.40 -17.18 35.66
CA SER A 800 -40.75 -17.58 36.91
C SER A 800 -41.74 -17.95 38.03
N GLY A 801 -42.94 -17.36 38.02
CA GLY A 801 -44.01 -17.67 38.96
C GLY A 801 -44.74 -18.99 38.70
N GLN A 802 -44.58 -19.59 37.51
CA GLN A 802 -45.16 -20.89 37.19
C GLN A 802 -44.32 -21.99 37.83
N ARG A 803 -44.93 -22.87 38.64
CA ARG A 803 -44.22 -23.94 39.36
C ARG A 803 -43.28 -24.76 38.47
N ARG A 804 -43.72 -25.12 37.26
CA ARG A 804 -42.92 -25.89 36.29
C ARG A 804 -41.65 -25.15 35.84
N VAL A 805 -41.80 -23.88 35.46
CA VAL A 805 -40.69 -23.05 34.98
C VAL A 805 -39.76 -22.67 36.13
N GLY A 806 -40.32 -22.19 37.24
CA GLY A 806 -39.57 -21.80 38.43
C GLY A 806 -38.74 -22.94 39.01
N ASN A 807 -39.30 -24.16 39.11
CA ASN A 807 -38.55 -25.32 39.60
C ASN A 807 -37.35 -25.64 38.69
N LEU A 808 -37.53 -25.63 37.37
CA LEU A 808 -36.45 -25.88 36.42
C LEU A 808 -35.36 -24.80 36.50
N LEU A 809 -35.74 -23.51 36.49
CA LEU A 809 -34.77 -22.41 36.54
C LEU A 809 -34.02 -22.34 37.87
N ASN A 810 -34.68 -22.60 38.99
CA ASN A 810 -34.04 -22.64 40.32
C ASN A 810 -33.06 -23.82 40.46
N LYS A 811 -33.32 -24.94 39.78
CA LYS A 811 -32.43 -26.09 39.78
C LYS A 811 -31.22 -25.87 38.87
N LEU A 812 -31.41 -25.22 37.73
CA LEU A 812 -30.33 -24.79 36.85
C LEU A 812 -29.50 -23.66 37.46
N LYS A 813 -30.11 -22.78 38.27
CA LYS A 813 -29.42 -21.67 38.96
C LYS A 813 -29.54 -21.80 40.47
N THR A 814 -28.55 -22.43 41.08
CA THR A 814 -28.39 -22.45 42.54
C THR A 814 -27.44 -21.34 43.01
N ARG A 815 -27.34 -21.11 44.32
CA ARG A 815 -26.40 -20.11 44.88
C ARG A 815 -24.93 -20.45 44.60
N SER A 816 -24.61 -21.72 44.36
CA SER A 816 -23.25 -22.23 44.18
C SER A 816 -22.93 -22.65 42.75
N ARG A 817 -23.94 -22.83 41.88
CA ARG A 817 -23.77 -23.35 40.51
C ARG A 817 -24.82 -22.77 39.57
N VAL A 818 -24.38 -22.37 38.37
CA VAL A 818 -25.22 -21.93 37.25
C VAL A 818 -25.02 -22.92 36.11
N ILE A 819 -26.09 -23.55 35.63
CA ILE A 819 -26.05 -24.48 34.49
C ILE A 819 -26.68 -23.76 33.29
N ASP A 820 -25.84 -23.22 32.42
CA ASP A 820 -26.19 -22.39 31.28
C ASP A 820 -25.49 -22.80 29.98
N SER A 821 -24.74 -23.90 30.02
CA SER A 821 -24.03 -24.49 28.90
C SER A 821 -24.10 -26.01 28.94
N CYS A 822 -23.87 -26.66 27.80
CA CYS A 822 -23.83 -28.11 27.71
C CYS A 822 -22.65 -28.69 28.50
N ALA A 823 -21.51 -28.01 28.55
CA ALA A 823 -20.36 -28.43 29.37
C ALA A 823 -20.71 -28.44 30.86
N MET A 824 -21.41 -27.41 31.36
CA MET A 824 -21.84 -27.35 32.75
C MET A 824 -22.93 -28.37 33.06
N LEU A 825 -23.82 -28.64 32.09
CA LEU A 825 -24.80 -29.72 32.20
C LEU A 825 -24.13 -31.09 32.29
N ARG A 826 -23.09 -31.33 31.47
CA ARG A 826 -22.28 -32.57 31.50
C ARG A 826 -21.63 -32.77 32.86
N GLU A 827 -20.98 -31.73 33.38
CA GLU A 827 -20.35 -31.78 34.69
C GLU A 827 -21.40 -32.08 35.78
N ALA A 828 -22.60 -31.51 35.69
CA ALA A 828 -23.66 -31.74 36.66
C ALA A 828 -24.17 -33.19 36.65
N TRP A 829 -24.33 -33.78 35.47
CA TRP A 829 -24.75 -35.17 35.33
C TRP A 829 -23.66 -36.19 35.65
N ASN A 830 -22.38 -35.83 35.50
CA ASN A 830 -21.28 -36.66 35.96
C ASN A 830 -21.23 -36.75 37.49
N GLU A 831 -21.55 -35.67 38.20
CA GLU A 831 -21.64 -35.67 39.67
C GLU A 831 -22.90 -36.36 40.18
N ASN A 832 -24.05 -36.04 39.57
CA ASN A 832 -25.34 -36.62 39.92
C ASN A 832 -26.16 -36.90 38.63
N PRO A 833 -26.22 -38.16 38.18
CA PRO A 833 -26.95 -38.52 36.95
C PRO A 833 -28.46 -38.24 36.98
N ILE A 834 -29.04 -38.00 38.16
CA ILE A 834 -30.48 -37.74 38.36
C ILE A 834 -30.75 -36.22 38.47
N GLU A 835 -29.71 -35.38 38.43
CA GLU A 835 -29.86 -33.92 38.48
C GLU A 835 -30.73 -33.41 37.31
N LEU A 836 -31.72 -32.57 37.59
CA LEU A 836 -32.75 -32.08 36.65
C LEU A 836 -33.75 -33.13 36.13
N HIS A 837 -33.63 -34.40 36.53
CA HIS A 837 -34.52 -35.47 36.04
C HIS A 837 -36.00 -35.16 36.32
N SER A 838 -36.32 -34.80 37.58
CA SER A 838 -37.70 -34.52 37.99
C SER A 838 -38.26 -33.26 37.33
N GLU A 839 -37.41 -32.26 37.17
CA GLU A 839 -37.73 -30.95 36.61
C GLU A 839 -38.01 -31.06 35.12
N VAL A 840 -37.19 -31.79 34.36
CA VAL A 840 -37.39 -32.06 32.93
C VAL A 840 -38.59 -33.00 32.72
N ARG A 841 -38.78 -34.03 33.57
CA ARG A 841 -39.94 -34.93 33.50
C ARG A 841 -41.27 -34.18 33.60
N ASN A 842 -41.33 -33.15 34.46
CA ASN A 842 -42.53 -32.31 34.64
C ASN A 842 -42.90 -31.47 33.40
N TRP A 843 -42.07 -31.44 32.35
CA TRP A 843 -42.37 -30.80 31.07
C TRP A 843 -43.09 -31.71 30.07
N PHE A 844 -43.25 -33.00 30.35
CA PHE A 844 -43.93 -33.95 29.47
C PHE A 844 -45.36 -34.26 29.94
N GLN A 845 -46.24 -34.62 28.99
CA GLN A 845 -47.61 -35.04 29.28
C GLN A 845 -47.62 -36.43 29.95
N GLU A 846 -48.65 -36.71 30.76
CA GLU A 846 -48.76 -37.98 31.51
C GLU A 846 -48.65 -39.22 30.60
N GLY A 847 -49.23 -39.17 29.40
CA GLY A 847 -49.18 -40.28 28.43
C GLY A 847 -47.81 -40.55 27.79
N PHE A 848 -46.79 -39.73 28.04
CA PHE A 848 -45.42 -39.92 27.55
C PHE A 848 -44.45 -40.35 28.66
N LEU A 849 -44.89 -40.40 29.93
CA LEU A 849 -44.02 -40.68 31.06
C LEU A 849 -43.41 -42.09 31.02
N ASP A 850 -44.09 -43.05 30.42
CA ASP A 850 -43.58 -44.42 30.27
C ASP A 850 -42.35 -44.53 29.35
N GLN A 851 -42.21 -43.58 28.41
CA GLN A 851 -41.09 -43.51 27.46
C GLN A 851 -40.02 -42.50 27.89
N PHE A 852 -40.23 -41.80 29.02
CA PHE A 852 -39.33 -40.75 29.48
C PHE A 852 -37.97 -41.29 29.94
N GLU A 853 -37.94 -42.46 30.59
CA GLU A 853 -36.69 -43.04 31.08
C GLU A 853 -35.74 -43.43 29.91
N ASP A 854 -36.30 -43.94 28.80
CA ASP A 854 -35.55 -44.20 27.57
C ASP A 854 -35.00 -42.92 26.93
N LEU A 855 -35.78 -41.84 26.97
CA LEU A 855 -35.35 -40.51 26.52
C LEU A 855 -34.24 -39.96 27.43
N TRP A 856 -34.37 -40.12 28.75
CA TRP A 856 -33.38 -39.65 29.71
C TRP A 856 -32.03 -40.35 29.53
N ALA A 857 -32.03 -41.67 29.32
CA ALA A 857 -30.82 -42.42 28.99
C ALA A 857 -30.15 -41.90 27.69
N LYS A 858 -30.95 -41.56 26.67
CA LYS A 858 -30.44 -40.94 25.43
C LYS A 858 -29.87 -39.54 25.66
N MET A 859 -30.51 -38.72 26.50
CA MET A 859 -30.01 -37.39 26.86
C MET A 859 -28.64 -37.48 27.53
N GLN A 860 -28.48 -38.41 28.49
CA GLN A 860 -27.21 -38.65 29.18
C GLN A 860 -26.10 -39.09 28.20
N GLN A 861 -26.44 -39.93 27.22
CA GLN A 861 -25.50 -40.33 26.17
C GLN A 861 -25.14 -39.16 25.24
N GLU A 862 -26.11 -38.35 24.81
CA GLU A 862 -25.87 -37.22 23.90
C GLU A 862 -25.05 -36.09 24.54
N VAL A 863 -25.21 -35.84 25.85
CA VAL A 863 -24.42 -34.82 26.56
C VAL A 863 -22.92 -35.12 26.53
N LEU A 864 -22.53 -36.40 26.43
CA LEU A 864 -21.13 -36.83 26.37
C LEU A 864 -20.51 -36.63 24.97
N LEU A 865 -21.32 -36.51 23.91
CA LEU A 865 -20.85 -36.34 22.54
C LEU A 865 -20.29 -34.93 22.30
N ASP A 866 -19.35 -34.84 21.37
CA ASP A 866 -18.81 -33.54 20.94
C ASP A 866 -19.88 -32.72 20.20
N PRO A 867 -19.81 -31.37 20.25
CA PRO A 867 -20.80 -30.50 19.60
C PRO A 867 -21.03 -30.79 18.11
N LYS A 868 -19.99 -31.23 17.38
CA LYS A 868 -20.08 -31.59 15.96
C LYS A 868 -20.81 -32.93 15.76
N GLU A 869 -20.52 -33.93 16.60
CA GLU A 869 -21.14 -35.26 16.54
C GLU A 869 -22.63 -35.20 16.90
N ARG A 870 -23.01 -34.32 17.83
CA ARG A 870 -24.42 -34.06 18.17
C ARG A 870 -25.22 -33.57 16.96
N LYS A 871 -24.61 -32.78 16.06
CA LYS A 871 -25.27 -32.34 14.82
C LYS A 871 -25.34 -33.42 13.75
N SER A 872 -24.40 -34.37 13.74
CA SER A 872 -24.24 -35.37 12.68
C SER A 872 -25.20 -36.58 12.78
N LYS A 873 -25.81 -36.84 13.94
CA LYS A 873 -26.93 -37.81 14.07
C LYS A 873 -28.25 -37.29 13.46
N ARG A 874 -28.19 -36.68 12.26
CA ARG A 874 -29.33 -36.67 11.34
C ARG A 874 -29.49 -38.11 10.87
N GLY A 875 -30.53 -38.78 11.37
CA GLY A 875 -31.03 -39.97 10.68
C GLY A 875 -31.28 -39.62 9.21
N GLU A 876 -30.94 -40.58 8.35
CA GLU A 876 -31.35 -40.62 6.96
C GLU A 876 -32.81 -40.15 6.78
N LEU A 877 -33.03 -39.50 5.65
CA LEU A 877 -34.27 -38.93 5.13
C LEU A 877 -34.73 -37.57 5.72
N SER A 878 -34.57 -36.59 4.82
CA SER A 878 -35.22 -35.27 4.74
C SER A 878 -34.62 -34.16 5.62
N VAL A 879 -34.00 -33.18 4.95
CA VAL A 879 -34.31 -31.73 5.01
C VAL A 879 -33.10 -30.92 4.51
N PHE A 880 -33.25 -30.32 3.32
CA PHE A 880 -32.64 -29.03 2.99
C PHE A 880 -33.27 -27.94 3.88
N PRO A 881 -32.50 -27.07 4.58
CA PRO A 881 -33.07 -25.90 5.24
C PRO A 881 -33.39 -24.80 4.21
N ARG A 882 -34.63 -24.32 4.26
CA ARG A 882 -35.13 -23.18 3.50
C ARG A 882 -34.49 -21.87 3.97
N SER A 883 -33.45 -21.45 3.27
CA SER A 883 -33.15 -20.04 2.99
C SER A 883 -32.88 -19.90 1.49
N PHE A 884 -33.87 -20.28 0.69
CA PHE A 884 -34.03 -19.97 -0.73
C PHE A 884 -35.54 -19.91 -0.99
N VAL A 885 -36.17 -18.80 -0.62
CA VAL A 885 -37.53 -18.46 -1.06
C VAL A 885 -37.42 -17.12 -1.77
N LEU A 886 -36.85 -17.16 -2.98
CA LEU A 886 -37.02 -16.15 -4.03
C LEU A 886 -36.56 -16.75 -5.37
N LEU A 887 -37.12 -17.91 -5.76
CA LEU A 887 -37.02 -18.43 -7.13
C LEU A 887 -38.08 -19.51 -7.45
N SER A 888 -39.28 -19.38 -6.88
CA SER A 888 -40.41 -20.28 -7.18
C SER A 888 -41.32 -19.75 -8.31
N HIS A 889 -40.91 -18.76 -9.09
CA HIS A 889 -41.79 -18.12 -10.08
C HIS A 889 -41.31 -18.14 -11.54
N CYS A 890 -40.31 -18.95 -11.92
CA CYS A 890 -39.81 -18.99 -13.32
C CYS A 890 -39.81 -20.36 -14.03
N LEU A 891 -40.31 -21.44 -13.43
CA LEU A 891 -40.45 -22.74 -14.11
C LEU A 891 -41.93 -23.15 -14.24
N HIS A 892 -42.68 -22.34 -14.98
CA HIS A 892 -43.86 -22.74 -15.73
C HIS A 892 -43.71 -22.10 -17.10
N MET A 893 -43.09 -22.82 -18.05
CA MET A 893 -43.28 -22.71 -19.51
C MET A 893 -42.20 -23.58 -20.20
N MET A 894 -42.49 -24.87 -20.38
CA MET A 894 -41.96 -25.63 -21.52
C MET A 894 -43.13 -26.05 -22.41
N PRO A 895 -43.06 -25.87 -23.74
CA PRO A 895 -44.04 -26.44 -24.65
C PRO A 895 -43.65 -27.86 -25.09
N ARG A 896 -44.72 -28.58 -25.44
CA ARG A 896 -44.86 -29.99 -25.81
C ARG A 896 -43.98 -30.46 -26.98
N GLN A 897 -43.52 -31.71 -26.90
CA GLN A 897 -43.12 -32.53 -28.05
C GLN A 897 -44.31 -32.84 -28.97
N MET A 898 -44.11 -32.78 -30.29
CA MET A 898 -44.88 -33.51 -31.30
C MET A 898 -43.95 -34.41 -32.11
N ALA A 899 -44.49 -35.57 -32.46
CA ALA A 899 -43.85 -36.72 -33.10
C ALA A 899 -43.62 -36.56 -34.61
N GLY A 900 -42.70 -37.36 -35.17
CA GLY A 900 -42.63 -37.65 -36.60
C GLY A 900 -41.25 -38.14 -37.08
N PRO A 901 -41.12 -39.35 -37.69
CA PRO A 901 -39.84 -40.00 -37.99
C PRO A 901 -39.36 -39.83 -39.45
N GLY A 902 -38.07 -39.99 -39.69
CA GLY A 902 -37.50 -40.02 -41.06
C GLY A 902 -36.05 -40.46 -41.10
N THR A 903 -35.83 -41.59 -41.77
CA THR A 903 -34.59 -42.31 -42.06
C THR A 903 -33.67 -41.59 -43.06
N GLU A 904 -32.35 -41.77 -42.92
CA GLU A 904 -31.40 -42.29 -43.95
C GLU A 904 -29.96 -41.76 -43.81
N ASN A 905 -29.04 -42.64 -44.22
CA ASN A 905 -27.59 -42.57 -44.30
C ASN A 905 -26.98 -41.23 -44.79
N ALA A 906 -25.78 -40.89 -44.30
CA ALA A 906 -24.57 -40.81 -45.13
C ALA A 906 -23.33 -40.33 -44.35
N ASN A 907 -22.23 -41.06 -44.55
CA ASN A 907 -20.84 -40.65 -44.33
C ASN A 907 -20.54 -39.31 -44.99
N VAL A 908 -19.92 -38.36 -44.27
CA VAL A 908 -19.03 -37.35 -44.85
C VAL A 908 -17.89 -37.07 -43.86
N LYS A 909 -16.71 -37.62 -44.17
CA LYS A 909 -15.44 -36.92 -43.93
C LYS A 909 -15.47 -35.67 -44.80
N ASP A 910 -15.23 -34.49 -44.24
CA ASP A 910 -14.29 -33.54 -44.84
C ASP A 910 -14.08 -32.25 -44.04
N ILE A 911 -12.78 -31.94 -43.92
CA ILE A 911 -12.16 -30.63 -44.10
C ILE A 911 -12.39 -29.57 -43.01
N TRP A 912 -11.33 -29.45 -42.19
CA TRP A 912 -10.92 -28.21 -41.54
C TRP A 912 -10.74 -27.07 -42.57
N VAL A 913 -11.43 -25.95 -42.36
CA VAL A 913 -11.03 -24.63 -42.87
C VAL A 913 -10.94 -23.67 -41.69
N PRO A 914 -9.77 -23.06 -41.41
CA PRO A 914 -9.64 -22.06 -40.36
C PRO A 914 -10.02 -20.69 -40.92
N GLY A 915 -11.01 -20.03 -40.31
CA GLY A 915 -11.39 -18.69 -40.74
C GLY A 915 -12.75 -18.23 -40.24
N SER A 916 -12.86 -17.98 -38.94
CA SER A 916 -13.83 -17.00 -38.43
C SER A 916 -13.32 -16.48 -37.09
N ALA A 917 -13.05 -15.17 -37.06
CA ALA A 917 -12.61 -14.44 -35.89
C ALA A 917 -13.67 -14.58 -34.79
N ARG A 918 -13.38 -15.38 -33.77
CA ARG A 918 -14.17 -15.41 -32.54
C ARG A 918 -13.91 -14.11 -31.78
N ASN A 919 -14.97 -13.37 -31.53
CA ASN A 919 -14.93 -12.13 -30.78
C ASN A 919 -14.35 -12.39 -29.36
N PRO A 920 -13.18 -11.83 -29.00
CA PRO A 920 -12.47 -12.17 -27.75
C PRO A 920 -13.31 -11.91 -26.49
N GLU A 921 -14.28 -10.99 -26.54
CA GLU A 921 -15.18 -10.70 -25.42
C GLU A 921 -16.10 -11.88 -25.05
N THR A 922 -16.53 -12.68 -26.04
CA THR A 922 -17.35 -13.88 -25.78
C THR A 922 -16.56 -15.06 -25.23
N CYS A 923 -15.25 -15.16 -25.50
CA CYS A 923 -14.36 -16.11 -24.83
C CYS A 923 -14.06 -15.66 -23.38
N ILE A 924 -13.96 -14.36 -23.13
CA ILE A 924 -13.66 -13.80 -21.80
C ILE A 924 -14.86 -13.92 -20.86
N LEU A 925 -16.08 -13.66 -21.34
CA LEU A 925 -17.31 -13.81 -20.54
C LEU A 925 -17.58 -15.28 -20.19
N LYS A 926 -17.39 -16.21 -21.13
CA LYS A 926 -17.53 -17.64 -20.86
C LYS A 926 -16.45 -18.17 -19.91
N ASP A 927 -15.23 -17.64 -19.97
CA ASP A 927 -14.15 -18.03 -19.06
C ASP A 927 -14.31 -17.38 -17.67
N GLN A 928 -14.98 -16.24 -17.55
CA GLN A 928 -15.34 -15.63 -16.26
C GLN A 928 -16.57 -16.26 -15.62
N GLU A 929 -17.58 -16.61 -16.42
CA GLU A 929 -18.75 -17.35 -15.97
C GLU A 929 -18.35 -18.77 -15.55
N ALA A 930 -17.48 -19.45 -16.30
CA ALA A 930 -16.90 -20.74 -15.90
C ALA A 930 -16.09 -20.62 -14.59
N ARG A 931 -15.39 -19.50 -14.36
CA ARG A 931 -14.69 -19.22 -13.09
C ARG A 931 -15.66 -18.95 -11.93
N TYR A 932 -16.78 -18.28 -12.17
CA TYR A 932 -17.81 -18.04 -11.13
C TYR A 932 -18.56 -19.33 -10.79
N ARG A 933 -18.86 -20.11 -11.82
CA ARG A 933 -19.41 -21.46 -11.73
C ARG A 933 -18.48 -22.36 -10.88
N GLN A 934 -17.21 -22.51 -11.27
CA GLN A 934 -16.25 -23.30 -10.49
C GLN A 934 -16.11 -22.81 -9.04
N ARG A 935 -16.11 -21.49 -8.82
CA ARG A 935 -16.04 -20.88 -7.48
C ARG A 935 -17.26 -21.15 -6.60
N TYR A 936 -18.45 -21.30 -7.18
CA TYR A 936 -19.67 -21.60 -6.43
C TYR A 936 -19.79 -23.09 -6.10
N LEU A 937 -19.29 -23.96 -6.99
CA LEU A 937 -19.18 -25.40 -6.75
C LEU A 937 -18.13 -25.74 -5.71
N ASP A 938 -16.96 -25.09 -5.74
CA ASP A 938 -15.96 -25.21 -4.69
C ASP A 938 -16.49 -24.71 -3.34
N LEU A 939 -17.44 -23.77 -3.33
CA LEU A 939 -18.12 -23.30 -2.13
C LEU A 939 -19.13 -24.31 -1.59
N MET A 940 -19.80 -25.06 -2.47
CA MET A 940 -20.73 -26.12 -2.11
C MET A 940 -20.02 -27.38 -1.62
N LEU A 941 -18.91 -27.76 -2.26
CA LEU A 941 -18.06 -28.91 -1.87
C LEU A 941 -17.33 -28.68 -0.55
N ASN A 942 -16.95 -27.45 -0.21
CA ASN A 942 -16.28 -27.13 1.05
C ASN A 942 -17.24 -26.92 2.24
N MET A 943 -18.56 -26.95 2.04
CA MET A 943 -19.53 -26.93 3.15
C MET A 943 -19.92 -28.33 3.65
N GLU A 944 -19.47 -29.40 3.00
CA GLU A 944 -19.69 -30.80 3.43
C GLU A 944 -18.44 -31.50 4.00
N VAL A 945 -17.35 -30.77 4.28
CA VAL A 945 -16.16 -31.28 5.00
C VAL A 945 -15.99 -30.64 6.38
#